data_AF-A0A2V4PQI6-F1
#
_entry.id   AF-A0A2V4PQI6-F1
#
_cell.length_a   1.000
_cell.length_b   1.000
_cell.length_c   1.000
_cell.angle_alpha   90.00
_cell.angle_beta   90.00
_cell.angle_gamma   90.00
#
_symmetry.space_group_name_H-M   'P 1'
#
loop_
_entity.id
_entity.type
_entity.pdbx_description
1 polymer ?
#
loop_
_entity_poly.entity_id
_entity_poly.type
_entity_poly.pdbx_seq_one_letter_code
_entity_poly.pdbx_strand_id
1 'polypeptide(L)'
;MPTITLPDGSQRSFDHAVSVADVALSIGAGLAKATVAGKVDGKLVDACDLIENDASLQIITPKDQEGLEIIRHSCAHLVGHAVKQLYPTAKMVIGPVIDDGFYYDIAYERPFTPDDMAAIEQRMQQLIEKDYDVIKKVTPRAEVIEVFTARHEDYKLRLVEDMPNEQAMGLYYHEEYVDMCRGPHVPNTRFLKSFKLTKLSGAYWRGDAKNEQLQRVYGTAWADKKQLAAYVLRIEEAEKRDHRKIGKRLGLFHTQEEAPGMVFWHPQGWTLYQVLEQYMRKVQRENGYLEIKTPQVVDRSLWEKSGHWANYADNMFTTESESRDYAIKPMNCPCHVQVFNQGLKSYRELPMRLAEFGACHRNEPSGALHGIMRVRGFTQDDAHIFCTEDQMQAESAAFIKLTLDVYADFGFKDIELKLSTRPEKRVGSDELWDRAESALASALDSAGLPYDLQPGEGAFYGPKIEFSLKDCLGRVWQCGTLQLDFNLPIRLSAEYVSEDNSRKNPVMLHRAILGSFERFIGILIEHYEGAFPAWLAPTQAVIMNITDKQADFALEVEKTLAESGFRAKSDLRNEKIGFKIREHTLLKVPYLLVIGDREVEMQTVAVRTREGADLGSMPVAQFAEFLAQAVSRRGRQDTE
;
A
#
# COMPACT_ATOMS: atom_id res chain seq x y z
N MET A 1 -48.70 -13.61 9.22
CA MET A 1 -48.16 -14.90 9.68
C MET A 1 -46.97 -15.20 8.79
N PRO A 2 -45.76 -14.83 9.21
CA PRO A 2 -44.57 -15.03 8.40
C PRO A 2 -44.09 -16.49 8.50
N THR A 3 -43.71 -17.07 7.37
CA THR A 3 -42.93 -18.29 7.27
C THR A 3 -41.48 -17.93 6.99
N ILE A 4 -40.61 -18.25 7.94
CA ILE A 4 -39.19 -17.94 7.88
C ILE A 4 -38.41 -19.16 7.39
N THR A 5 -37.69 -19.00 6.29
CA THR A 5 -36.83 -20.05 5.72
C THR A 5 -35.38 -19.84 6.18
N LEU A 6 -34.78 -20.85 6.80
CA LEU A 6 -33.40 -20.84 7.29
C LEU A 6 -32.42 -21.35 6.21
N PRO A 7 -31.09 -21.14 6.36
CA PRO A 7 -30.10 -21.50 5.34
C PRO A 7 -30.01 -23.00 5.04
N ASP A 8 -30.45 -23.85 5.97
CA ASP A 8 -30.53 -25.31 5.79
C ASP A 8 -31.79 -25.76 5.03
N GLY A 9 -32.62 -24.81 4.60
CA GLY A 9 -33.90 -25.05 3.93
C GLY A 9 -35.05 -25.37 4.88
N SER A 10 -34.82 -25.42 6.19
CA SER A 10 -35.90 -25.62 7.16
C SER A 10 -36.78 -24.37 7.26
N GLN A 11 -38.07 -24.59 7.50
CA GLN A 11 -39.06 -23.51 7.60
C GLN A 11 -39.68 -23.47 8.98
N ARG A 12 -39.92 -22.25 9.48
CA ARG A 12 -40.60 -21.99 10.75
C ARG A 12 -41.70 -20.97 10.54
N SER A 13 -42.93 -21.34 10.88
CA SER A 13 -44.09 -20.46 10.78
C SER A 13 -44.41 -19.82 12.13
N PHE A 14 -44.71 -18.53 12.12
CA PHE A 14 -45.09 -17.75 13.29
C PHE A 14 -46.48 -17.15 13.09
N ASP A 15 -47.26 -17.08 14.17
CA ASP A 15 -48.65 -16.60 14.18
C ASP A 15 -48.76 -15.06 14.23
N HIS A 16 -47.68 -14.37 14.54
CA HIS A 16 -47.55 -12.91 14.55
C HIS A 16 -46.21 -12.47 13.92
N ALA A 17 -46.02 -11.16 13.74
CA ALA A 17 -44.72 -10.62 13.32
C ALA A 17 -43.68 -10.89 14.41
N VAL A 18 -42.50 -11.39 14.03
CA VAL A 18 -41.45 -11.80 14.96
C VAL A 18 -40.16 -11.06 14.65
N SER A 19 -39.38 -10.74 15.69
CA SER A 19 -38.05 -10.17 15.48
C SER A 19 -37.04 -11.24 15.07
N VAL A 20 -35.92 -10.82 14.50
CA VAL A 20 -34.76 -11.72 14.26
C VAL A 20 -34.33 -12.41 15.56
N ALA A 21 -34.32 -11.69 16.68
CA ALA A 21 -33.98 -12.22 18.00
C ALA A 21 -34.97 -13.30 18.47
N ASP A 22 -36.28 -13.12 18.22
CA ASP A 22 -37.31 -14.11 18.56
C ASP A 22 -37.13 -15.40 17.75
N VAL A 23 -36.82 -15.27 16.45
CA VAL A 23 -36.54 -16.44 15.60
C VAL A 23 -35.29 -17.17 16.12
N ALA A 24 -34.22 -16.45 16.45
CA ALA A 24 -33.01 -17.05 17.03
C ALA A 24 -33.29 -17.76 18.36
N LEU A 25 -34.14 -17.17 19.22
CA LEU A 25 -34.55 -17.76 20.49
C LEU A 25 -35.37 -19.03 20.30
N SER A 26 -36.25 -19.07 19.29
CA SER A 26 -37.03 -20.25 18.92
C SER A 26 -36.17 -21.43 18.45
N ILE A 27 -34.97 -21.16 17.94
CA ILE A 27 -33.99 -22.18 17.55
C ILE A 27 -33.22 -22.66 18.79
N GLY A 28 -32.78 -21.74 19.64
CA GLY A 28 -32.22 -22.07 20.94
C GLY A 28 -31.56 -20.89 21.65
N ALA A 29 -31.58 -20.92 22.98
CA ALA A 29 -31.04 -19.85 23.83
C ALA A 29 -29.55 -19.54 23.58
N GLY A 30 -28.76 -20.57 23.20
CA GLY A 30 -27.35 -20.38 22.84
C GLY A 30 -27.16 -19.54 21.58
N LEU A 31 -28.00 -19.77 20.55
CA LEU A 31 -27.96 -19.00 19.31
C LEU A 31 -28.45 -17.56 19.56
N ALA A 32 -29.57 -17.39 20.26
CA ALA A 32 -30.08 -16.06 20.62
C ALA A 32 -29.05 -15.22 21.39
N LYS A 33 -28.31 -15.84 22.31
CA LYS A 33 -27.23 -15.15 23.05
C LYS A 33 -26.08 -14.72 22.14
N ALA A 34 -25.84 -15.44 21.04
CA ALA A 34 -24.80 -15.16 20.06
C ALA A 34 -25.28 -14.29 18.88
N THR A 35 -26.57 -14.00 18.77
CA THR A 35 -27.15 -13.18 17.69
C THR A 35 -26.70 -11.73 17.81
N VAL A 36 -26.04 -11.25 16.75
CA VAL A 36 -25.67 -9.83 16.58
C VAL A 36 -26.68 -9.12 15.69
N ALA A 37 -27.13 -9.75 14.61
CA ALA A 37 -28.07 -9.18 13.65
C ALA A 37 -28.72 -10.28 12.82
N GLY A 38 -29.52 -9.90 11.82
CA GLY A 38 -30.09 -10.81 10.83
C GLY A 38 -29.83 -10.33 9.40
N LYS A 39 -29.90 -11.27 8.46
CA LYS A 39 -29.95 -10.97 7.03
C LYS A 39 -31.25 -11.53 6.47
N VAL A 40 -32.20 -10.63 6.21
CA VAL A 40 -33.55 -10.94 5.72
C VAL A 40 -33.58 -10.66 4.23
N ASP A 41 -33.82 -11.70 3.42
CA ASP A 41 -33.81 -11.63 1.95
C ASP A 41 -32.57 -10.93 1.37
N GLY A 42 -31.41 -11.28 1.94
CA GLY A 42 -30.12 -10.71 1.55
C GLY A 42 -29.79 -9.35 2.15
N LYS A 43 -30.73 -8.68 2.84
CA LYS A 43 -30.52 -7.36 3.47
C LYS A 43 -30.20 -7.49 4.96
N LEU A 44 -29.14 -6.83 5.41
CA LEU A 44 -28.80 -6.74 6.83
C LEU A 44 -29.82 -5.89 7.61
N VAL A 45 -30.27 -6.41 8.74
CA VAL A 45 -31.27 -5.80 9.64
C VAL A 45 -30.89 -6.03 11.11
N ASP A 46 -31.37 -5.18 12.00
CA ASP A 46 -31.08 -5.30 13.43
C ASP A 46 -31.77 -6.52 14.05
N ALA A 47 -31.22 -7.02 15.15
CA ALA A 47 -31.81 -8.17 15.85
C ALA A 47 -33.25 -7.90 16.34
N CYS A 48 -33.61 -6.64 16.58
CA CYS A 48 -34.95 -6.22 17.02
C CYS A 48 -35.92 -5.93 15.87
N ASP A 49 -35.47 -5.90 14.61
CA ASP A 49 -36.34 -5.58 13.48
C ASP A 49 -37.36 -6.70 13.27
N LEU A 50 -38.62 -6.31 13.07
CA LEU A 50 -39.74 -7.23 12.88
C LEU A 50 -39.81 -7.73 11.44
N ILE A 51 -40.11 -9.02 11.31
CA ILE A 51 -40.39 -9.69 10.04
C ILE A 51 -41.89 -9.96 10.00
N GLU A 52 -42.59 -9.27 9.11
CA GLU A 52 -44.06 -9.34 9.00
C GLU A 52 -44.54 -10.32 7.91
N ASN A 53 -43.70 -10.52 6.88
CA ASN A 53 -43.96 -11.34 5.70
C ASN A 53 -43.05 -12.57 5.65
N ASP A 54 -43.38 -13.53 4.79
CA ASP A 54 -42.50 -14.66 4.49
C ASP A 54 -41.15 -14.16 3.98
N ALA A 55 -40.06 -14.72 4.51
CA ALA A 55 -38.72 -14.29 4.18
C ALA A 55 -37.68 -15.39 4.41
N SER A 56 -36.55 -15.26 3.75
CA SER A 56 -35.33 -16.01 4.05
C SER A 56 -34.53 -15.29 5.14
N LEU A 57 -34.09 -16.00 6.18
CA LEU A 57 -33.33 -15.41 7.28
C LEU A 57 -32.03 -16.17 7.52
N GLN A 58 -30.92 -15.43 7.53
CA GLN A 58 -29.65 -15.88 8.09
C GLN A 58 -29.37 -15.11 9.39
N ILE A 59 -29.10 -15.85 10.48
CA ILE A 59 -28.65 -15.25 11.74
C ILE A 59 -27.18 -14.87 11.62
N ILE A 60 -26.86 -13.61 11.93
CA ILE A 60 -25.49 -13.09 11.93
C ILE A 60 -24.95 -13.14 13.36
N THR A 61 -23.75 -13.68 13.50
CA THR A 61 -23.04 -13.89 14.77
C THR A 61 -21.66 -13.24 14.72
N PRO A 62 -20.91 -13.14 15.85
CA PRO A 62 -19.55 -12.58 15.84
C PRO A 62 -18.54 -13.35 14.97
N LYS A 63 -18.89 -14.56 14.51
CA LYS A 63 -18.01 -15.36 13.64
C LYS A 63 -18.07 -14.94 12.17
N ASP A 64 -19.13 -14.22 11.79
CA ASP A 64 -19.37 -13.79 10.43
C ASP A 64 -18.68 -12.45 10.16
N GLN A 65 -18.25 -12.22 8.92
CA GLN A 65 -17.58 -10.96 8.53
C GLN A 65 -18.52 -9.77 8.75
N GLU A 66 -19.79 -9.90 8.36
CA GLU A 66 -20.80 -8.86 8.62
C GLU A 66 -21.02 -8.64 10.12
N GLY A 67 -20.92 -9.69 10.95
CA GLY A 67 -21.02 -9.57 12.40
C GLY A 67 -19.89 -8.74 13.00
N LEU A 68 -18.67 -8.89 12.47
CA LEU A 68 -17.50 -8.12 12.87
C LEU A 68 -17.62 -6.64 12.48
N GLU A 69 -18.15 -6.36 11.28
CA GLU A 69 -18.44 -4.98 10.85
C GLU A 69 -19.46 -4.30 11.78
N ILE A 70 -20.52 -5.00 12.18
CA ILE A 70 -21.54 -4.47 13.11
C ILE A 70 -20.96 -4.21 14.50
N ILE A 71 -20.09 -5.09 14.99
CA ILE A 71 -19.34 -4.89 16.25
C ILE A 71 -18.50 -3.61 16.15
N ARG A 72 -17.73 -3.43 15.07
CA ARG A 72 -16.89 -2.23 14.86
C ARG A 72 -17.73 -0.96 14.78
N HIS A 73 -18.85 -1.01 14.07
CA HIS A 73 -19.76 0.11 13.95
C HIS A 73 -20.34 0.54 15.29
N SER A 74 -20.72 -0.45 16.11
CA SER A 74 -21.24 -0.21 17.45
C SER A 74 -20.18 0.29 18.43
N CYS A 75 -18.92 -0.13 18.26
CA CYS A 75 -17.80 0.47 19.00
C CYS A 75 -17.60 1.95 18.64
N ALA A 76 -17.86 2.37 17.39
CA ALA A 76 -17.83 3.78 17.03
C ALA A 76 -18.88 4.58 17.83
N HIS A 77 -20.12 4.10 17.92
CA HIS A 77 -21.14 4.73 18.77
C HIS A 77 -20.73 4.79 20.25
N LEU A 78 -20.05 3.74 20.73
CA LEU A 78 -19.54 3.71 22.10
C LEU A 78 -18.44 4.76 22.35
N VAL A 79 -17.61 5.10 21.35
CA VAL A 79 -16.71 6.26 21.41
C VAL A 79 -17.53 7.53 21.61
N GLY A 80 -18.58 7.73 20.83
CA GLY A 80 -19.47 8.88 20.98
C GLY A 80 -20.08 8.97 22.38
N HIS A 81 -20.57 7.86 22.92
CA HIS A 81 -21.09 7.80 24.28
C HIS A 81 -20.04 8.20 25.32
N ALA A 82 -18.85 7.59 25.29
CA ALA A 82 -17.76 7.88 26.22
C ALA A 82 -17.30 9.34 26.12
N VAL A 83 -17.14 9.86 24.91
CA VAL A 83 -16.73 11.25 24.65
C VAL A 83 -17.77 12.22 25.17
N LYS A 84 -19.08 11.99 24.97
CA LYS A 84 -20.12 12.90 25.47
C LYS A 84 -20.19 12.94 27.00
N GLN A 85 -19.79 11.88 27.69
CA GLN A 85 -19.70 11.88 29.15
C GLN A 85 -18.45 12.59 29.68
N LEU A 86 -17.31 12.46 28.99
CA LEU A 86 -16.04 13.09 29.39
C LEU A 86 -15.91 14.55 28.93
N TYR A 87 -16.41 14.84 27.73
CA TYR A 87 -16.29 16.12 27.03
C TYR A 87 -17.66 16.56 26.46
N PRO A 88 -18.60 17.03 27.31
CA PRO A 88 -19.99 17.27 26.90
C PRO A 88 -20.17 18.30 25.77
N THR A 89 -19.22 19.23 25.62
CA THR A 89 -19.23 20.26 24.56
C THR A 89 -18.77 19.75 23.20
N ALA A 90 -18.12 18.58 23.14
CA ALA A 90 -17.71 17.96 21.88
C ALA A 90 -18.92 17.63 21.00
N LYS A 91 -18.79 17.82 19.68
CA LYS A 91 -19.84 17.55 18.70
C LYS A 91 -19.47 16.33 17.87
N MET A 92 -20.40 15.39 17.77
CA MET A 92 -20.20 14.14 17.07
C MET A 92 -20.50 14.32 15.58
N VAL A 93 -19.59 13.91 14.70
CA VAL A 93 -19.71 14.11 13.26
C VAL A 93 -20.08 12.80 12.54
N ILE A 94 -19.08 11.99 12.17
CA ILE A 94 -19.28 10.72 11.46
C ILE A 94 -18.40 9.62 12.05
N GLY A 95 -18.92 8.39 12.11
CA GLY A 95 -18.21 7.25 12.69
C GLY A 95 -18.29 5.96 11.85
N PRO A 96 -17.71 5.91 10.64
CA PRO A 96 -17.83 4.74 9.78
C PRO A 96 -16.87 3.60 10.18
N VAL A 97 -17.22 2.40 9.70
CA VAL A 97 -16.35 1.22 9.72
C VAL A 97 -15.30 1.33 8.61
N ILE A 98 -14.12 0.76 8.87
CA ILE A 98 -13.04 0.54 7.89
C ILE A 98 -12.58 -0.93 7.99
N ASP A 99 -11.80 -1.41 7.01
CA ASP A 99 -11.45 -2.84 6.84
C ASP A 99 -11.01 -3.56 8.13
N ASP A 100 -10.24 -2.91 8.99
CA ASP A 100 -9.73 -3.47 10.25
C ASP A 100 -10.22 -2.75 11.51
N GLY A 101 -11.25 -1.91 11.41
CA GLY A 101 -11.70 -1.13 12.56
C GLY A 101 -12.76 -0.09 12.25
N PHE A 102 -12.61 1.07 12.86
CA PHE A 102 -13.50 2.21 12.71
C PHE A 102 -12.74 3.50 13.03
N TYR A 103 -13.34 4.64 12.70
CA TYR A 103 -12.94 5.91 13.29
C TYR A 103 -14.17 6.73 13.67
N TYR A 104 -13.98 7.77 14.47
CA TYR A 104 -15.00 8.78 14.75
C TYR A 104 -14.40 10.18 14.60
N ASP A 105 -15.01 11.01 13.74
CA ASP A 105 -14.69 12.43 13.59
C ASP A 105 -15.47 13.26 14.61
N ILE A 106 -14.77 14.11 15.36
CA ILE A 106 -15.28 14.84 16.51
C ILE A 106 -14.82 16.30 16.41
N ALA A 107 -15.76 17.23 16.50
CA ALA A 107 -15.42 18.65 16.64
C ALA A 107 -15.29 18.98 18.12
N TYR A 108 -14.12 19.46 18.53
CA TYR A 108 -13.84 19.84 19.91
C TYR A 108 -12.90 21.04 19.94
N GLU A 109 -13.03 21.89 20.97
CA GLU A 109 -12.37 23.20 21.07
C GLU A 109 -10.83 23.11 21.11
N ARG A 110 -10.30 21.99 21.62
CA ARG A 110 -8.86 21.69 21.63
C ARG A 110 -8.60 20.33 21.00
N PRO A 111 -7.38 20.07 20.49
CA PRO A 111 -6.99 18.74 20.07
C PRO A 111 -7.03 17.72 21.22
N PHE A 112 -7.39 16.48 20.90
CA PHE A 112 -7.25 15.37 21.84
C PHE A 112 -5.78 14.97 22.00
N THR A 113 -5.40 14.58 23.20
CA THR A 113 -4.06 14.09 23.54
C THR A 113 -4.05 12.57 23.71
N PRO A 114 -2.88 11.93 23.78
CA PRO A 114 -2.78 10.52 24.16
C PRO A 114 -3.46 10.20 25.50
N ASP A 115 -3.42 11.13 26.46
CA ASP A 115 -4.08 10.97 27.77
C ASP A 115 -5.61 11.01 27.63
N ASP A 116 -6.14 11.88 26.77
CA ASP A 116 -7.58 11.90 26.46
C ASP A 116 -8.01 10.57 25.81
N MET A 117 -7.20 10.03 24.90
CA MET A 117 -7.48 8.74 24.26
C MET A 117 -7.50 7.59 25.27
N ALA A 118 -6.57 7.58 26.24
CA ALA A 118 -6.56 6.60 27.32
C ALA A 118 -7.80 6.74 28.23
N ALA A 119 -8.22 7.97 28.55
CA ALA A 119 -9.42 8.23 29.33
C ALA A 119 -10.70 7.79 28.60
N ILE A 120 -10.81 8.06 27.29
CA ILE A 120 -11.94 7.61 26.45
C ILE A 120 -11.99 6.08 26.42
N GLU A 121 -10.87 5.40 26.17
CA GLU A 121 -10.81 3.94 26.15
C GLU A 121 -11.23 3.33 27.49
N GLN A 122 -10.72 3.85 28.61
CA GLN A 122 -11.13 3.42 29.95
C GLN A 122 -12.63 3.63 30.17
N ARG A 123 -13.17 4.76 29.72
CA ARG A 123 -14.60 5.05 29.88
C ARG A 123 -15.48 4.12 29.03
N MET A 124 -15.05 3.79 27.81
CA MET A 124 -15.71 2.80 26.97
C MET A 124 -15.75 1.42 27.65
N GLN A 125 -14.66 1.00 28.30
CA GLN A 125 -14.62 -0.26 29.05
C GLN A 125 -15.66 -0.26 30.19
N GLN A 126 -15.73 0.82 30.98
CA GLN A 126 -16.73 0.96 32.05
C GLN A 126 -18.17 0.90 31.52
N LEU A 127 -18.42 1.48 30.34
CA LEU A 127 -19.74 1.43 29.69
C LEU A 127 -20.09 0.03 29.19
N ILE A 128 -19.11 -0.73 28.70
CA ILE A 128 -19.30 -2.12 28.29
C ILE A 128 -19.60 -3.01 29.50
N GLU A 129 -18.95 -2.79 30.64
CA GLU A 129 -19.16 -3.59 31.87
C GLU A 129 -20.59 -3.52 32.41
N LYS A 130 -21.35 -2.49 32.04
CA LYS A 130 -22.78 -2.40 32.36
C LYS A 130 -23.65 -3.42 31.59
N ASP A 131 -23.12 -4.00 30.50
CA ASP A 131 -23.81 -4.95 29.61
C ASP A 131 -25.23 -4.46 29.23
N TYR A 132 -25.39 -3.18 28.87
CA TYR A 132 -26.69 -2.58 28.52
C TYR A 132 -27.14 -2.90 27.10
N ASP A 133 -28.47 -2.86 26.87
CA ASP A 133 -29.09 -3.08 25.57
C ASP A 133 -29.05 -1.80 24.71
N VAL A 134 -28.78 -1.96 23.41
CA VAL A 134 -28.86 -0.88 22.43
C VAL A 134 -30.29 -0.85 21.89
N ILE A 135 -30.99 0.27 22.10
CA ILE A 135 -32.40 0.38 21.75
C ILE A 135 -32.52 1.17 20.45
N LYS A 136 -32.93 0.50 19.37
CA LYS A 136 -33.27 1.15 18.11
C LYS A 136 -34.69 1.70 18.16
N LYS A 137 -34.88 2.95 17.72
CA LYS A 137 -36.18 3.53 17.43
C LYS A 137 -36.17 4.12 16.03
N VAL A 138 -37.15 3.74 15.21
CA VAL A 138 -37.39 4.40 13.94
C VAL A 138 -38.16 5.68 14.24
N THR A 139 -37.49 6.81 14.06
CA THR A 139 -37.99 8.12 14.51
C THR A 139 -38.26 9.01 13.29
N PRO A 140 -39.42 9.70 13.22
CA PRO A 140 -39.72 10.63 12.14
C PRO A 140 -38.69 11.75 12.05
N ARG A 141 -38.41 12.22 10.83
CA ARG A 141 -37.40 13.26 10.55
C ARG A 141 -37.52 14.49 11.45
N ALA A 142 -38.74 14.99 11.68
CA ALA A 142 -38.97 16.17 12.51
C ALA A 142 -38.49 15.96 13.97
N GLU A 143 -38.81 14.82 14.56
CA GLU A 143 -38.39 14.47 15.92
C GLU A 143 -36.88 14.21 15.99
N VAL A 144 -36.27 13.62 14.94
CA VAL A 144 -34.80 13.49 14.84
C VAL A 144 -34.11 14.87 14.90
N ILE A 145 -34.63 15.84 14.16
CA ILE A 145 -34.12 17.23 14.17
C ILE A 145 -34.27 17.84 15.56
N GLU A 146 -35.41 17.67 16.23
CA GLU A 146 -35.61 18.16 17.59
C GLU A 146 -34.63 17.55 18.58
N VAL A 147 -34.41 16.23 18.52
CA VAL A 147 -33.45 15.51 19.37
C VAL A 147 -32.04 16.07 19.22
N PHE A 148 -31.53 16.21 17.99
CA PHE A 148 -30.17 16.72 17.77
C PHE A 148 -30.04 18.22 18.03
N THR A 149 -31.10 19.00 17.83
CA THR A 149 -31.14 20.42 18.21
C THR A 149 -31.04 20.58 19.73
N ALA A 150 -31.81 19.80 20.50
CA ALA A 150 -31.78 19.84 21.97
C ALA A 150 -30.42 19.40 22.56
N ARG A 151 -29.69 18.55 21.82
CA ARG A 151 -28.35 18.08 22.18
C ARG A 151 -27.23 18.95 21.61
N HIS A 152 -27.59 19.99 20.86
CA HIS A 152 -26.68 20.90 20.15
C HIS A 152 -25.71 20.15 19.21
N GLU A 153 -26.15 19.14 18.48
CA GLU A 153 -25.31 18.35 17.56
C GLU A 153 -25.42 18.87 16.12
N ASP A 154 -24.84 20.03 15.85
CA ASP A 154 -25.02 20.78 14.59
C ASP A 154 -24.58 20.00 13.34
N TYR A 155 -23.54 19.16 13.44
CA TYR A 155 -23.09 18.33 12.34
C TYR A 155 -24.10 17.23 11.97
N LYS A 156 -24.80 16.67 12.97
CA LYS A 156 -25.87 15.68 12.71
C LYS A 156 -27.04 16.33 11.98
N LEU A 157 -27.38 17.57 12.33
CA LEU A 157 -28.40 18.35 11.61
C LEU A 157 -28.01 18.56 10.13
N ARG A 158 -26.76 18.95 9.86
CA ARG A 158 -26.24 19.07 8.47
C ARG A 158 -26.36 17.73 7.71
N LEU A 159 -26.02 16.61 8.34
CA LEU A 159 -26.17 15.27 7.71
C LEU A 159 -27.63 14.92 7.41
N VAL A 160 -28.57 15.32 8.27
CA VAL A 160 -30.01 15.14 8.03
C VAL A 160 -30.47 15.95 6.82
N GLU A 161 -30.00 17.19 6.67
CA GLU A 161 -30.28 18.06 5.52
C GLU A 161 -29.83 17.42 4.19
N ASP A 162 -28.68 16.75 4.19
CA ASP A 162 -28.13 16.03 3.03
C ASP A 162 -28.94 14.79 2.61
N MET A 163 -29.95 14.40 3.40
CA MET A 163 -30.85 13.28 3.13
C MET A 163 -32.29 13.75 2.95
N PRO A 164 -32.62 14.60 1.96
CA PRO A 164 -33.94 15.25 1.84
C PRO A 164 -35.10 14.27 1.62
N ASN A 165 -34.81 13.08 1.08
CA ASN A 165 -35.82 12.08 0.76
C ASN A 165 -36.15 11.15 1.93
N GLU A 166 -35.31 11.12 2.98
CA GLU A 166 -35.51 10.24 4.14
C GLU A 166 -36.56 10.84 5.10
N GLN A 167 -37.66 10.11 5.29
CA GLN A 167 -38.80 10.52 6.13
C GLN A 167 -38.68 10.08 7.59
N ALA A 168 -37.91 9.03 7.85
CA ALA A 168 -37.63 8.50 9.17
C ALA A 168 -36.20 7.93 9.23
N MET A 169 -35.61 7.91 10.41
CA MET A 169 -34.23 7.46 10.61
C MET A 169 -34.15 6.58 11.86
N GLY A 170 -33.20 5.65 11.86
CA GLY A 170 -32.90 4.85 13.05
C GLY A 170 -32.09 5.66 14.06
N LEU A 171 -32.69 5.92 15.21
CA LEU A 171 -31.98 6.41 16.40
C LEU A 171 -31.60 5.23 17.29
N TYR A 172 -30.32 5.14 17.61
CA TYR A 172 -29.75 4.11 18.47
C TYR A 172 -29.43 4.70 19.83
N TYR A 173 -30.17 4.28 20.83
CA TYR A 173 -30.03 4.74 22.21
C TYR A 173 -29.08 3.80 22.97
N HIS A 174 -28.06 4.40 23.56
CA HIS A 174 -27.09 3.81 24.44
C HIS A 174 -27.22 4.50 25.81
N GLU A 175 -28.14 4.01 26.65
CA GLU A 175 -28.56 4.72 27.87
C GLU A 175 -29.01 6.17 27.57
N GLU A 176 -28.30 7.19 28.06
CA GLU A 176 -28.61 8.60 27.81
C GLU A 176 -28.02 9.15 26.50
N TYR A 177 -27.10 8.41 25.89
CA TYR A 177 -26.52 8.75 24.60
C TYR A 177 -27.42 8.27 23.46
N VAL A 178 -27.52 9.07 22.41
CA VAL A 178 -28.25 8.73 21.20
C VAL A 178 -27.44 9.18 20.00
N ASP A 179 -27.40 8.33 18.98
CA ASP A 179 -26.82 8.64 17.68
C ASP A 179 -27.75 8.14 16.57
N MET A 180 -27.60 8.70 15.37
CA MET A 180 -28.34 8.30 14.18
C MET A 180 -27.45 7.51 13.25
N CYS A 181 -27.97 6.39 12.75
CA CYS A 181 -27.29 5.62 11.72
C CYS A 181 -28.31 4.80 10.90
N ARG A 182 -27.85 4.26 9.78
CA ARG A 182 -28.60 3.24 9.02
C ARG A 182 -28.58 1.88 9.75
N GLY A 183 -27.53 1.63 10.55
CA GLY A 183 -27.31 0.35 11.23
C GLY A 183 -26.93 -0.79 10.26
N PRO A 184 -27.03 -2.05 10.71
CA PRO A 184 -27.45 -2.46 12.05
C PRO A 184 -26.37 -2.26 13.14
N HIS A 185 -26.78 -2.36 14.39
CA HIS A 185 -25.93 -2.34 15.59
C HIS A 185 -26.06 -3.63 16.40
N VAL A 186 -25.08 -3.86 17.29
CA VAL A 186 -25.17 -4.96 18.25
C VAL A 186 -26.38 -4.74 19.18
N PRO A 187 -27.11 -5.79 19.59
CA PRO A 187 -28.28 -5.62 20.45
C PRO A 187 -27.88 -5.27 21.89
N ASN A 188 -26.63 -5.51 22.28
CA ASN A 188 -26.14 -5.29 23.64
C ASN A 188 -24.61 -5.05 23.65
N THR A 189 -24.11 -4.24 24.58
CA THR A 189 -22.68 -3.91 24.64
C THR A 189 -21.76 -5.08 25.01
N ARG A 190 -22.30 -6.21 25.46
CA ARG A 190 -21.52 -7.43 25.76
C ARG A 190 -20.69 -7.94 24.58
N PHE A 191 -21.07 -7.61 23.35
CA PHE A 191 -20.36 -7.99 22.12
C PHE A 191 -19.13 -7.11 21.84
N LEU A 192 -18.96 -5.99 22.56
CA LEU A 192 -17.94 -4.99 22.29
C LEU A 192 -16.68 -5.14 23.16
N LYS A 193 -16.50 -6.30 23.82
CA LYS A 193 -15.46 -6.51 24.84
C LYS A 193 -14.01 -6.50 24.32
N SER A 194 -13.79 -6.75 23.02
CA SER A 194 -12.46 -6.85 22.44
C SER A 194 -12.20 -5.71 21.48
N PHE A 195 -11.90 -4.53 22.01
CA PHE A 195 -11.59 -3.33 21.23
C PHE A 195 -10.29 -2.66 21.72
N LYS A 196 -9.73 -1.77 20.89
CA LYS A 196 -8.60 -0.89 21.25
C LYS A 196 -8.64 0.40 20.42
N LEU A 197 -8.43 1.55 21.04
CA LEU A 197 -8.17 2.82 20.34
C LEU A 197 -6.70 2.86 19.90
N THR A 198 -6.45 3.29 18.66
CA THR A 198 -5.14 3.09 18.02
C THR A 198 -4.40 4.39 17.76
N LYS A 199 -5.02 5.36 17.09
CA LYS A 199 -4.37 6.61 16.71
C LYS A 199 -5.35 7.79 16.70
N LEU A 200 -4.79 8.98 16.91
CA LEU A 200 -5.47 10.26 16.70
C LEU A 200 -4.95 10.90 15.42
N SER A 201 -5.82 11.50 14.61
CA SER A 201 -5.41 12.34 13.48
C SER A 201 -6.31 13.54 13.31
N GLY A 202 -5.86 14.53 12.52
CA GLY A 202 -6.75 15.57 12.01
C GLY A 202 -7.59 15.05 10.85
N ALA A 203 -8.78 15.61 10.69
CA ALA A 203 -9.61 15.50 9.50
C ALA A 203 -10.22 16.87 9.20
N TYR A 204 -10.88 17.00 8.04
CA TYR A 204 -11.65 18.18 7.69
C TYR A 204 -13.07 17.76 7.33
N TRP A 205 -14.04 18.59 7.67
CA TRP A 205 -15.42 18.34 7.28
C TRP A 205 -15.52 18.17 5.76
N ARG A 206 -16.19 17.07 5.32
CA ARG A 206 -16.31 16.67 3.91
C ARG A 206 -14.98 16.42 3.17
N GLY A 207 -13.85 16.35 3.89
CA GLY A 207 -12.53 16.20 3.29
C GLY A 207 -12.01 17.47 2.59
N ASP A 208 -12.69 18.62 2.76
CA ASP A 208 -12.26 19.89 2.20
C ASP A 208 -11.44 20.67 3.24
N ALA A 209 -10.17 20.92 2.93
CA ALA A 209 -9.24 21.64 3.80
C ALA A 209 -9.66 23.09 4.11
N LYS A 210 -10.65 23.65 3.39
CA LYS A 210 -11.25 24.97 3.68
C LYS A 210 -12.26 24.93 4.83
N ASN A 211 -12.76 23.75 5.19
CA ASN A 211 -13.75 23.59 6.25
C ASN A 211 -13.11 23.46 7.64
N GLU A 212 -13.94 23.37 8.67
CA GLU A 212 -13.51 23.22 10.05
C GLU A 212 -12.68 21.93 10.24
N GLN A 213 -11.59 22.05 11.00
CA GLN A 213 -10.75 20.92 11.36
C GLN A 213 -11.44 20.08 12.45
N LEU A 214 -11.46 18.77 12.22
CA LEU A 214 -12.03 17.76 13.11
C LEU A 214 -10.92 16.90 13.71
N GLN A 215 -11.19 16.29 14.86
CA GLN A 215 -10.33 15.31 15.51
C GLN A 215 -10.86 13.91 15.21
N ARG A 216 -10.05 13.08 14.56
CA ARG A 216 -10.39 11.70 14.21
C ARG A 216 -9.78 10.72 15.21
N VAL A 217 -10.62 9.99 15.91
CA VAL A 217 -10.23 8.91 16.82
C VAL A 217 -10.38 7.57 16.11
N TYR A 218 -9.27 6.85 15.87
CA TYR A 218 -9.31 5.51 15.29
C TYR A 218 -9.38 4.44 16.37
N GLY A 219 -10.10 3.37 16.08
CA GLY A 219 -10.14 2.17 16.90
C GLY A 219 -10.30 0.91 16.06
N THR A 220 -10.11 -0.23 16.71
CA THR A 220 -10.35 -1.55 16.15
C THR A 220 -11.20 -2.35 17.13
N ALA A 221 -12.01 -3.27 16.62
CA ALA A 221 -12.80 -4.19 17.42
C ALA A 221 -12.87 -5.56 16.74
N TRP A 222 -12.88 -6.61 17.56
CA TRP A 222 -12.80 -8.01 17.17
C TRP A 222 -13.81 -8.86 17.95
N ALA A 223 -14.12 -10.05 17.42
CA ALA A 223 -15.06 -10.97 18.09
C ALA A 223 -14.50 -11.48 19.42
N ASP A 224 -13.17 -11.63 19.51
CA ASP A 224 -12.49 -12.13 20.71
C ASP A 224 -11.12 -11.48 20.97
N LYS A 225 -10.60 -11.70 22.17
CA LYS A 225 -9.31 -11.14 22.62
C LYS A 225 -8.12 -11.71 21.85
N LYS A 226 -8.21 -12.93 21.31
CA LYS A 226 -7.12 -13.58 20.57
C LYS A 226 -6.92 -12.90 19.22
N GLN A 227 -8.01 -12.61 18.52
CA GLN A 227 -8.01 -11.85 17.27
C GLN A 227 -7.48 -10.43 17.48
N LEU A 228 -7.96 -9.74 18.53
CA LEU A 228 -7.45 -8.41 18.87
C LEU A 228 -5.94 -8.43 19.16
N ALA A 229 -5.46 -9.38 19.98
CA ALA A 229 -4.04 -9.49 20.29
C ALA A 229 -3.20 -9.77 19.03
N ALA A 230 -3.68 -10.64 18.12
CA ALA A 230 -3.03 -10.91 16.85
C ALA A 230 -2.96 -9.66 15.96
N TYR A 231 -4.01 -8.83 15.94
CA TYR A 231 -4.01 -7.56 15.22
C TYR A 231 -3.04 -6.55 15.83
N VAL A 232 -3.06 -6.38 17.16
CA VAL A 232 -2.15 -5.45 17.85
C VAL A 232 -0.69 -5.83 17.60
N LEU A 233 -0.35 -7.12 17.71
CA LEU A 233 0.99 -7.62 17.40
C LEU A 233 1.38 -7.29 15.94
N ARG A 234 0.47 -7.47 14.98
CA ARG A 234 0.71 -7.14 13.57
C ARG A 234 1.02 -5.65 13.37
N ILE A 235 0.30 -4.76 14.06
CA ILE A 235 0.52 -3.31 13.98
C ILE A 235 1.86 -2.92 14.62
N GLU A 236 2.22 -3.51 15.75
CA GLU A 236 3.52 -3.28 16.40
C GLU A 236 4.68 -3.73 15.51
N GLU A 237 4.56 -4.89 14.87
CA GLU A 237 5.54 -5.37 13.89
C GLU A 237 5.60 -4.47 12.64
N ALA A 238 4.45 -3.95 12.18
CA ALA A 238 4.41 -2.98 11.09
C ALA A 238 5.12 -1.67 11.43
N GLU A 239 4.92 -1.17 12.65
CA GLU A 239 5.54 0.08 13.10
C GLU A 239 7.07 -0.05 13.27
N LYS A 240 7.57 -1.22 13.68
CA LYS A 240 9.01 -1.50 13.72
C LYS A 240 9.66 -1.49 12.34
N ARG A 241 8.90 -1.90 11.31
CA ARG A 241 9.34 -2.02 9.91
C ARG A 241 9.13 -0.76 9.09
N ASP A 242 8.52 0.29 9.65
CA ASP A 242 8.25 1.55 8.96
C ASP A 242 9.52 2.16 8.35
N HIS A 243 9.55 2.24 7.02
CA HIS A 243 10.71 2.73 6.26
C HIS A 243 11.12 4.15 6.63
N ARG A 244 10.21 4.98 7.15
CA ARG A 244 10.51 6.37 7.57
C ARG A 244 11.36 6.38 8.84
N LYS A 245 11.02 5.50 9.80
CA LYS A 245 11.77 5.35 11.05
C LYS A 245 13.13 4.70 10.79
N ILE A 246 13.14 3.62 10.02
CA ILE A 246 14.37 2.92 9.65
C ILE A 246 15.26 3.80 8.78
N GLY A 247 14.70 4.45 7.76
CA GLY A 247 15.43 5.36 6.86
C GLY A 247 16.11 6.49 7.60
N LYS A 248 15.45 7.07 8.62
CA LYS A 248 16.06 8.07 9.51
C LYS A 248 17.18 7.47 10.37
N ARG A 249 16.96 6.31 11.00
CA ARG A 249 17.96 5.62 11.84
C ARG A 249 19.22 5.25 11.06
N LEU A 250 19.05 4.80 9.82
CA LEU A 250 20.13 4.39 8.93
C LEU A 250 20.71 5.55 8.10
N GLY A 251 20.18 6.77 8.22
CA GLY A 251 20.66 7.92 7.43
C GLY A 251 20.55 7.70 5.92
N LEU A 252 19.43 7.13 5.46
CA LEU A 252 19.21 6.81 4.04
C LEU A 252 18.67 8.03 3.27
N PHE A 253 17.71 8.75 3.85
CA PHE A 253 17.05 9.88 3.20
C PHE A 253 16.36 10.77 4.23
N HIS A 254 15.91 11.93 3.77
CA HIS A 254 14.90 12.73 4.46
C HIS A 254 13.98 13.45 3.46
N THR A 255 12.92 14.06 3.99
CA THR A 255 11.99 14.94 3.28
C THR A 255 11.87 16.25 4.08
N GLN A 256 11.53 17.35 3.41
CA GLN A 256 11.37 18.66 4.03
C GLN A 256 10.28 19.48 3.31
N GLU A 257 9.78 20.51 3.98
CA GLU A 257 8.63 21.31 3.52
C GLU A 257 8.90 22.12 2.25
N GLU A 258 10.15 22.44 1.95
CA GLU A 258 10.54 23.15 0.72
C GLU A 258 10.33 22.31 -0.55
N ALA A 259 10.28 20.99 -0.42
CA ALA A 259 10.00 20.08 -1.53
C ALA A 259 9.11 18.90 -1.09
N PRO A 260 7.81 19.14 -0.79
CA PRO A 260 6.92 18.12 -0.27
C PRO A 260 6.81 16.94 -1.25
N GLY A 261 6.99 15.73 -0.74
CA GLY A 261 6.94 14.52 -1.57
C GLY A 261 8.10 14.38 -2.55
N MET A 262 9.22 15.08 -2.34
CA MET A 262 10.46 14.88 -3.09
C MET A 262 11.57 14.51 -2.12
N VAL A 263 12.31 13.45 -2.45
CA VAL A 263 13.21 12.77 -1.52
C VAL A 263 14.63 13.34 -1.63
N PHE A 264 15.22 13.70 -0.49
CA PHE A 264 16.64 14.02 -0.38
C PHE A 264 17.39 12.76 0.03
N TRP A 265 17.98 12.08 -0.96
CA TRP A 265 18.79 10.89 -0.75
C TRP A 265 20.15 11.24 -0.13
N HIS A 266 20.48 10.59 0.99
CA HIS A 266 21.77 10.70 1.66
C HIS A 266 22.78 9.70 1.04
N PRO A 267 24.09 9.78 1.31
CA PRO A 267 25.08 8.90 0.68
C PRO A 267 24.76 7.40 0.77
N GLN A 268 24.25 6.93 1.93
CA GLN A 268 23.88 5.53 2.09
C GLN A 268 22.63 5.15 1.29
N GLY A 269 21.57 5.98 1.33
CA GLY A 269 20.37 5.73 0.53
C GLY A 269 20.63 5.85 -0.98
N TRP A 270 21.48 6.79 -1.39
CA TRP A 270 21.89 6.94 -2.78
C TRP A 270 22.74 5.76 -3.28
N THR A 271 23.57 5.20 -2.41
CA THR A 271 24.30 3.96 -2.72
C THR A 271 23.33 2.81 -2.98
N LEU A 272 22.33 2.62 -2.12
CA LEU A 272 21.29 1.62 -2.32
C LEU A 272 20.55 1.85 -3.64
N TYR A 273 20.15 3.11 -3.92
CA TYR A 273 19.53 3.51 -5.17
C TYR A 273 20.39 3.14 -6.39
N GLN A 274 21.67 3.50 -6.39
CA GLN A 274 22.60 3.21 -7.48
C GLN A 274 22.79 1.70 -7.69
N VAL A 275 22.86 0.90 -6.62
CA VAL A 275 22.93 -0.57 -6.75
C VAL A 275 21.73 -1.12 -7.51
N LEU A 276 20.52 -0.64 -7.17
CA LEU A 276 19.29 -1.04 -7.87
C LEU A 276 19.32 -0.60 -9.34
N GLU A 277 19.76 0.62 -9.60
CA GLU A 277 19.76 1.22 -10.94
C GLU A 277 20.72 0.46 -11.85
N GLN A 278 21.93 0.19 -11.38
CA GLN A 278 22.93 -0.56 -12.14
C GLN A 278 22.52 -2.03 -12.34
N TYR A 279 21.86 -2.65 -11.35
CA TYR A 279 21.28 -3.99 -11.50
C TYR A 279 20.22 -3.99 -12.61
N MET A 280 19.23 -3.09 -12.55
CA MET A 280 18.17 -3.02 -13.55
C MET A 280 18.70 -2.67 -14.93
N ARG A 281 19.68 -1.76 -15.03
CA ARG A 281 20.33 -1.41 -16.30
C ARG A 281 20.98 -2.63 -16.94
N LYS A 282 21.70 -3.43 -16.15
CA LYS A 282 22.30 -4.69 -16.62
C LYS A 282 21.22 -5.66 -17.12
N VAL A 283 20.18 -5.89 -16.32
CA VAL A 283 19.07 -6.78 -16.67
C VAL A 283 18.38 -6.34 -17.97
N GLN A 284 18.10 -5.04 -18.11
CA GLN A 284 17.47 -4.47 -19.30
C GLN A 284 18.34 -4.65 -20.54
N ARG A 285 19.65 -4.34 -20.45
CA ARG A 285 20.59 -4.52 -21.56
C ARG A 285 20.71 -5.97 -22.01
N GLU A 286 20.80 -6.90 -21.06
CA GLU A 286 20.88 -8.34 -21.35
C GLU A 286 19.60 -8.90 -22.00
N ASN A 287 18.48 -8.19 -21.86
CA ASN A 287 17.19 -8.54 -22.47
C ASN A 287 16.81 -7.64 -23.66
N GLY A 288 17.80 -7.00 -24.29
CA GLY A 288 17.63 -6.28 -25.55
C GLY A 288 16.85 -4.97 -25.44
N TYR A 289 16.83 -4.34 -24.26
CA TYR A 289 16.30 -2.98 -24.10
C TYR A 289 17.37 -1.95 -24.46
N LEU A 290 16.95 -0.91 -25.17
CA LEU A 290 17.76 0.23 -25.57
C LEU A 290 17.51 1.36 -24.59
N GLU A 291 18.47 1.62 -23.70
CA GLU A 291 18.38 2.71 -22.75
C GLU A 291 18.49 4.07 -23.46
N ILE A 292 17.52 4.93 -23.22
CA ILE A 292 17.41 6.30 -23.74
C ILE A 292 17.20 7.28 -22.59
N LYS A 293 17.26 8.58 -22.87
CA LYS A 293 16.94 9.65 -21.92
C LYS A 293 16.19 10.77 -22.63
N THR A 294 15.05 11.18 -22.10
CA THR A 294 14.23 12.24 -22.71
C THR A 294 14.13 13.48 -21.81
N PRO A 295 13.79 14.66 -22.37
CA PRO A 295 13.60 15.88 -21.59
C PRO A 295 12.51 15.74 -20.52
N GLN A 296 12.66 16.47 -19.40
CA GLN A 296 11.67 16.49 -18.34
C GLN A 296 10.60 17.58 -18.51
N VAL A 297 11.00 18.74 -19.04
CA VAL A 297 10.09 19.85 -19.33
C VAL A 297 9.71 19.78 -20.80
N VAL A 298 8.43 19.57 -21.09
CA VAL A 298 7.93 19.29 -22.44
C VAL A 298 6.72 20.16 -22.73
N ASP A 299 6.68 20.69 -23.95
CA ASP A 299 5.63 21.59 -24.41
C ASP A 299 4.23 20.94 -24.26
N ARG A 300 3.28 21.75 -23.78
CA ARG A 300 1.87 21.39 -23.57
C ARG A 300 1.26 20.65 -24.77
N SER A 301 1.61 21.03 -25.99
CA SER A 301 1.07 20.44 -27.21
C SER A 301 1.32 18.93 -27.35
N LEU A 302 2.42 18.40 -26.79
CA LEU A 302 2.66 16.94 -26.81
C LEU A 302 1.68 16.22 -25.87
N TRP A 303 1.37 16.82 -24.72
CA TRP A 303 0.43 16.28 -23.75
C TRP A 303 -1.01 16.33 -24.27
N GLU A 304 -1.36 17.38 -25.02
CA GLU A 304 -2.65 17.49 -25.71
C GLU A 304 -2.78 16.43 -26.82
N LYS A 305 -1.76 16.31 -27.69
CA LYS A 305 -1.74 15.29 -28.77
C LYS A 305 -1.79 13.88 -28.21
N SER A 306 -1.04 13.58 -27.15
CA SER A 306 -1.09 12.26 -26.50
C SER A 306 -2.40 11.98 -25.76
N GLY A 307 -3.16 13.02 -25.40
CA GLY A 307 -4.44 12.89 -24.67
C GLY A 307 -4.29 12.96 -23.15
N HIS A 308 -3.05 13.01 -22.65
CA HIS A 308 -2.77 13.14 -21.22
C HIS A 308 -3.21 14.48 -20.66
N TRP A 309 -3.17 15.56 -21.44
CA TRP A 309 -3.64 16.86 -20.94
C TRP A 309 -5.11 16.82 -20.52
N ALA A 310 -5.97 16.19 -21.31
CA ALA A 310 -7.40 16.10 -20.99
C ALA A 310 -7.71 15.24 -19.75
N ASN A 311 -6.85 14.28 -19.43
CA ASN A 311 -7.10 13.28 -18.38
C ASN A 311 -6.25 13.45 -17.12
N TYR A 312 -5.10 14.13 -17.22
CA TYR A 312 -4.08 14.20 -16.16
C TYR A 312 -3.61 15.63 -15.84
N ALA A 313 -4.10 16.67 -16.52
CA ALA A 313 -3.60 18.05 -16.32
C ALA A 313 -3.64 18.50 -14.84
N ASP A 314 -4.70 18.17 -14.10
CA ASP A 314 -4.83 18.54 -12.68
C ASP A 314 -3.73 17.91 -11.80
N ASN A 315 -3.13 16.80 -12.25
CA ASN A 315 -2.05 16.08 -11.59
C ASN A 315 -0.67 16.38 -12.20
N MET A 316 -0.54 17.40 -13.05
CA MET A 316 0.74 17.79 -13.68
C MET A 316 1.28 19.07 -13.06
N PHE A 317 2.61 19.16 -12.92
CA PHE A 317 3.27 20.43 -12.66
C PHE A 317 3.47 21.17 -13.98
N THR A 318 3.02 22.42 -14.04
CA THR A 318 3.13 23.26 -15.24
C THR A 318 4.11 24.41 -15.00
N THR A 319 4.71 24.90 -16.07
CA THR A 319 5.60 26.07 -16.06
C THR A 319 5.47 26.81 -17.38
N GLU A 320 5.97 28.04 -17.45
CA GLU A 320 5.88 28.88 -18.64
C GLU A 320 7.25 29.48 -18.98
N SER A 321 7.53 29.61 -20.27
CA SER A 321 8.72 30.29 -20.77
C SER A 321 8.49 30.80 -22.19
N GLU A 322 8.90 32.03 -22.48
CA GLU A 322 8.78 32.64 -23.82
C GLU A 322 7.37 32.53 -24.44
N SER A 323 6.34 32.78 -23.62
CA SER A 323 4.92 32.67 -24.02
C SER A 323 4.48 31.26 -24.46
N ARG A 324 5.19 30.22 -24.01
CA ARG A 324 4.82 28.81 -24.20
C ARG A 324 4.56 28.14 -22.86
N ASP A 325 3.51 27.34 -22.84
CA ASP A 325 3.17 26.46 -21.72
C ASP A 325 3.95 25.16 -21.82
N TYR A 326 4.56 24.76 -20.71
CA TYR A 326 5.22 23.48 -20.56
C TYR A 326 4.63 22.74 -19.37
N ALA A 327 4.83 21.43 -19.37
CA ALA A 327 4.64 20.61 -18.19
C ALA A 327 5.87 19.77 -17.90
N ILE A 328 6.11 19.55 -16.62
CA ILE A 328 7.07 18.55 -16.15
C ILE A 328 6.42 17.19 -16.38
N LYS A 329 7.14 16.27 -17.06
CA LYS A 329 6.58 14.99 -17.51
C LYS A 329 6.01 14.17 -16.32
N PRO A 330 4.72 13.78 -16.34
CA PRO A 330 4.16 12.85 -15.35
C PRO A 330 4.40 11.37 -15.69
N MET A 331 4.92 11.12 -16.89
CA MET A 331 5.24 9.80 -17.46
C MET A 331 6.15 9.95 -18.70
N ASN A 332 6.83 8.88 -19.11
CA ASN A 332 7.80 8.94 -20.21
C ASN A 332 7.21 8.62 -21.59
N CYS A 333 6.03 7.98 -21.64
CA CYS A 333 5.47 7.39 -22.86
C CYS A 333 5.42 8.32 -24.09
N PRO A 334 4.99 9.60 -24.01
CA PRO A 334 4.87 10.41 -25.22
C PRO A 334 6.22 10.75 -25.83
N CYS A 335 7.25 10.91 -24.98
CA CYS A 335 8.62 11.18 -25.41
C CYS A 335 9.27 9.95 -26.03
N HIS A 336 9.00 8.74 -25.52
CA HIS A 336 9.50 7.49 -26.10
C HIS A 336 8.93 7.28 -27.50
N VAL A 337 7.65 7.62 -27.71
CA VAL A 337 7.07 7.64 -29.05
C VAL A 337 7.78 8.64 -29.97
N GLN A 338 8.17 9.82 -29.47
CA GLN A 338 8.93 10.77 -30.30
C GLN A 338 10.30 10.23 -30.72
N VAL A 339 10.95 9.42 -29.87
CA VAL A 339 12.19 8.71 -30.21
C VAL A 339 11.92 7.62 -31.24
N PHE A 340 10.86 6.82 -31.09
CA PHE A 340 10.46 5.81 -32.08
C PHE A 340 10.21 6.43 -33.47
N ASN A 341 9.56 7.60 -33.50
CA ASN A 341 9.25 8.35 -34.72
C ASN A 341 10.50 8.85 -35.46
N GLN A 342 11.68 8.85 -34.83
CA GLN A 342 12.91 9.24 -35.52
C GLN A 342 13.39 8.13 -36.46
N GLY A 343 13.30 8.40 -37.77
CA GLY A 343 13.72 7.48 -38.82
C GLY A 343 12.69 6.40 -39.14
N LEU A 344 12.79 5.84 -40.34
CA LEU A 344 11.90 4.76 -40.80
C LEU A 344 12.13 3.48 -39.97
N LYS A 345 11.04 2.76 -39.68
CA LYS A 345 11.04 1.48 -38.97
C LYS A 345 10.49 0.38 -39.87
N SER A 346 11.17 -0.75 -39.97
CA SER A 346 10.69 -1.96 -40.64
C SER A 346 10.10 -2.93 -39.62
N TYR A 347 9.13 -3.76 -40.02
CA TYR A 347 8.63 -4.87 -39.21
C TYR A 347 9.75 -5.80 -38.71
N ARG A 348 10.88 -5.88 -39.44
CA ARG A 348 12.07 -6.67 -39.07
C ARG A 348 12.85 -6.12 -37.87
N GLU A 349 12.67 -4.84 -37.57
CA GLU A 349 13.28 -4.19 -36.41
C GLU A 349 12.39 -4.30 -35.16
N LEU A 350 11.16 -4.81 -35.33
CA LEU A 350 10.24 -5.05 -34.22
C LEU A 350 10.43 -6.49 -33.70
N PRO A 351 10.40 -6.70 -32.37
CA PRO A 351 10.06 -5.73 -31.32
C PRO A 351 11.22 -4.78 -30.97
N MET A 352 10.93 -3.48 -30.87
CA MET A 352 11.87 -2.45 -30.41
C MET A 352 11.53 -2.07 -28.97
N ARG A 353 12.50 -2.21 -28.05
CA ARG A 353 12.29 -1.96 -26.63
C ARG A 353 13.08 -0.74 -26.18
N LEU A 354 12.40 0.38 -25.90
CA LEU A 354 13.04 1.60 -25.40
C LEU A 354 12.86 1.68 -23.88
N ALA A 355 13.95 1.82 -23.13
CA ALA A 355 13.91 1.92 -21.68
C ALA A 355 14.51 3.23 -21.19
N GLU A 356 14.03 3.75 -20.06
CA GLU A 356 14.55 4.95 -19.43
C GLU A 356 14.38 4.85 -17.92
N PHE A 357 15.43 5.16 -17.16
CA PHE A 357 15.28 5.51 -15.74
C PHE A 357 14.69 6.93 -15.63
N GLY A 358 13.41 7.03 -15.98
CA GLY A 358 12.75 8.29 -16.29
C GLY A 358 12.25 8.99 -15.04
N ALA A 359 12.89 10.10 -14.69
CA ALA A 359 12.46 10.96 -13.60
C ALA A 359 11.22 11.77 -14.01
N CYS A 360 10.11 11.52 -13.32
CA CYS A 360 8.78 12.05 -13.56
C CYS A 360 8.23 12.77 -12.33
N HIS A 361 7.25 13.63 -12.55
CA HIS A 361 6.59 14.38 -11.48
C HIS A 361 5.07 14.35 -11.61
N ARG A 362 4.37 14.06 -10.51
CA ARG A 362 2.92 14.13 -10.40
C ARG A 362 2.54 15.03 -9.24
N ASN A 363 1.59 15.94 -9.45
CA ASN A 363 1.12 16.88 -8.43
C ASN A 363 0.11 16.21 -7.48
N GLU A 364 0.57 15.17 -6.78
CA GLU A 364 -0.23 14.44 -5.80
C GLU A 364 -0.70 15.38 -4.66
N PRO A 365 -1.93 15.20 -4.14
CA PRO A 365 -2.39 15.92 -2.96
C PRO A 365 -1.44 15.72 -1.77
N SER A 366 -1.13 16.78 -1.02
CA SER A 366 -0.18 16.73 0.10
C SER A 366 -0.56 15.70 1.16
N GLY A 367 -1.87 15.55 1.44
CA GLY A 367 -2.39 14.56 2.39
C GLY A 367 -2.25 13.09 1.95
N ALA A 368 -1.99 12.85 0.67
CA ALA A 368 -1.76 11.50 0.14
C ALA A 368 -0.28 11.08 0.18
N LEU A 369 0.65 12.00 0.45
CA LEU A 369 2.08 11.72 0.48
C LEU A 369 2.43 10.80 1.67
N HIS A 370 3.30 9.83 1.43
CA HIS A 370 3.70 8.87 2.46
C HIS A 370 5.16 8.43 2.30
N GLY A 371 6.04 9.05 3.10
CA GLY A 371 7.47 8.75 3.12
C GLY A 371 8.07 8.75 1.71
N ILE A 372 8.64 7.63 1.28
CA ILE A 372 9.14 7.43 -0.09
C ILE A 372 8.26 6.50 -0.93
N MET A 373 7.17 5.98 -0.35
CA MET A 373 6.25 5.07 -1.04
C MET A 373 5.20 5.80 -1.89
N ARG A 374 4.83 7.03 -1.51
CA ARG A 374 3.95 7.90 -2.31
C ARG A 374 4.51 9.31 -2.33
N VAL A 375 5.05 9.69 -3.48
CA VAL A 375 5.89 10.87 -3.70
C VAL A 375 5.42 11.62 -4.94
N ARG A 376 5.77 12.92 -5.02
CA ARG A 376 5.54 13.78 -6.18
C ARG A 376 6.62 13.62 -7.23
N GLY A 377 7.89 13.51 -6.82
CA GLY A 377 9.02 13.24 -7.70
C GLY A 377 9.45 11.77 -7.59
N PHE A 378 9.51 11.07 -8.71
CA PHE A 378 9.86 9.65 -8.73
C PHE A 378 10.57 9.26 -10.02
N THR A 379 11.34 8.17 -9.95
CA THR A 379 12.01 7.59 -11.12
C THR A 379 11.58 6.15 -11.27
N GLN A 380 11.18 5.74 -12.47
CA GLN A 380 10.79 4.35 -12.75
C GLN A 380 11.82 3.65 -13.62
N ASP A 381 11.88 2.32 -13.54
CA ASP A 381 12.55 1.46 -14.53
C ASP A 381 11.68 1.29 -15.81
N ASP A 382 11.16 2.42 -16.29
CA ASP A 382 10.12 2.49 -17.31
C ASP A 382 10.65 2.02 -18.66
N ALA A 383 9.84 1.29 -19.42
CA ALA A 383 10.14 0.96 -20.79
C ALA A 383 8.88 0.82 -21.64
N HIS A 384 9.03 1.08 -22.93
CA HIS A 384 8.01 0.97 -23.94
C HIS A 384 8.48 0.01 -25.03
N ILE A 385 7.75 -1.09 -25.20
CA ILE A 385 8.02 -2.09 -26.24
C ILE A 385 7.08 -1.79 -27.40
N PHE A 386 7.65 -1.47 -28.56
CA PHE A 386 6.93 -1.32 -29.81
C PHE A 386 7.01 -2.65 -30.56
N CYS A 387 5.88 -3.32 -30.77
CA CYS A 387 5.81 -4.61 -31.45
C CYS A 387 4.65 -4.67 -32.44
N THR A 388 4.63 -5.70 -33.29
CA THR A 388 3.44 -6.00 -34.09
C THR A 388 2.35 -6.65 -33.21
N GLU A 389 1.11 -6.70 -33.69
CA GLU A 389 0.02 -7.40 -33.00
C GLU A 389 0.38 -8.87 -32.73
N ASP A 390 0.99 -9.56 -33.70
CA ASP A 390 1.36 -10.97 -33.60
C ASP A 390 2.46 -11.24 -32.55
N GLN A 391 3.24 -10.21 -32.19
CA GLN A 391 4.34 -10.31 -31.24
C GLN A 391 3.89 -10.08 -29.78
N MET A 392 2.67 -9.58 -29.54
CA MET A 392 2.20 -9.16 -28.21
C MET A 392 2.30 -10.28 -27.16
N GLN A 393 1.84 -11.50 -27.50
CA GLN A 393 1.84 -12.62 -26.57
C GLN A 393 3.26 -13.03 -26.17
N ALA A 394 4.17 -13.12 -27.15
CA ALA A 394 5.56 -13.51 -26.91
C ALA A 394 6.30 -12.47 -26.05
N GLU A 395 6.12 -11.18 -26.34
CA GLU A 395 6.71 -10.10 -25.54
C GLU A 395 6.13 -10.05 -24.12
N SER A 396 4.83 -10.29 -23.97
CA SER A 396 4.18 -10.34 -22.65
C SER A 396 4.71 -11.51 -21.82
N ALA A 397 4.84 -12.70 -22.41
CA ALA A 397 5.38 -13.87 -21.73
C ALA A 397 6.86 -13.68 -21.34
N ALA A 398 7.67 -13.10 -22.22
CA ALA A 398 9.06 -12.76 -21.92
C ALA A 398 9.17 -11.76 -20.77
N PHE A 399 8.32 -10.74 -20.75
CA PHE A 399 8.27 -9.75 -19.67
C PHE A 399 7.82 -10.33 -18.32
N ILE A 400 6.78 -11.18 -18.31
CA ILE A 400 6.32 -11.87 -17.10
C ILE A 400 7.48 -12.66 -16.49
N LYS A 401 8.16 -13.49 -17.30
CA LYS A 401 9.30 -14.28 -16.84
C LYS A 401 10.41 -13.39 -16.27
N LEU A 402 10.81 -12.35 -17.00
CA LEU A 402 11.84 -11.41 -16.57
C LEU A 402 11.49 -10.76 -15.23
N THR A 403 10.23 -10.39 -15.04
CA THR A 403 9.74 -9.75 -13.80
C THR A 403 9.85 -10.70 -12.61
N LEU A 404 9.46 -11.97 -12.77
CA LEU A 404 9.57 -12.99 -11.72
C LEU A 404 11.03 -13.29 -11.36
N ASP A 405 11.91 -13.39 -12.35
CA ASP A 405 13.34 -13.62 -12.13
C ASP A 405 13.96 -12.47 -11.31
N VAL A 406 13.59 -11.23 -11.63
CA VAL A 406 14.01 -10.04 -10.87
C VAL A 406 13.47 -10.07 -9.43
N TYR A 407 12.20 -10.39 -9.23
CA TYR A 407 11.64 -10.46 -7.88
C TYR A 407 12.26 -11.57 -7.02
N ALA A 408 12.57 -12.72 -7.62
CA ALA A 408 13.28 -13.80 -6.96
C ALA A 408 14.71 -13.38 -6.54
N ASP A 409 15.40 -12.56 -7.36
CA ASP A 409 16.68 -11.97 -7.00
C ASP A 409 16.59 -11.04 -5.79
N PHE A 410 15.46 -10.34 -5.63
CA PHE A 410 15.18 -9.49 -4.47
C PHE A 410 14.63 -10.24 -3.26
N GLY A 411 14.45 -11.56 -3.34
CA GLY A 411 13.95 -12.39 -2.23
C GLY A 411 12.42 -12.46 -2.12
N PHE A 412 11.67 -11.89 -3.09
CA PHE A 412 10.22 -12.01 -3.12
C PHE A 412 9.80 -13.33 -3.79
N LYS A 413 9.00 -14.13 -3.07
CA LYS A 413 8.50 -15.43 -3.55
C LYS A 413 6.98 -15.43 -3.77
N ASP A 414 6.25 -14.68 -2.94
CA ASP A 414 4.80 -14.59 -2.99
C ASP A 414 4.37 -13.38 -3.82
N ILE A 415 4.05 -13.64 -5.09
CA ILE A 415 3.67 -12.62 -6.07
C ILE A 415 2.23 -12.90 -6.49
N GLU A 416 1.34 -11.93 -6.27
CA GLU A 416 -0.04 -11.97 -6.73
C GLU A 416 -0.13 -11.29 -8.10
N LEU A 417 -0.67 -12.01 -9.08
CA LEU A 417 -0.90 -11.50 -10.43
C LEU A 417 -2.38 -11.16 -10.60
N LYS A 418 -2.64 -10.02 -11.22
CA LYS A 418 -4.00 -9.59 -11.55
C LYS A 418 -4.10 -9.18 -13.00
N LEU A 419 -5.14 -9.63 -13.69
CA LEU A 419 -5.47 -9.24 -15.06
C LEU A 419 -6.66 -8.30 -15.04
N SER A 420 -6.40 -7.01 -15.28
CA SER A 420 -7.43 -5.98 -15.35
C SER A 420 -7.92 -5.83 -16.79
N THR A 421 -9.22 -6.05 -17.00
CA THR A 421 -9.86 -6.08 -18.33
C THR A 421 -10.67 -4.81 -18.62
N ARG A 422 -11.24 -4.71 -19.81
CA ARG A 422 -11.83 -3.49 -20.37
C ARG A 422 -12.77 -2.73 -19.42
N PRO A 423 -12.58 -1.41 -19.22
CA PRO A 423 -13.52 -0.56 -18.51
C PRO A 423 -14.72 -0.20 -19.38
N GLU A 424 -15.77 0.35 -18.77
CA GLU A 424 -16.97 0.84 -19.48
C GLU A 424 -16.61 1.98 -20.46
N LYS A 425 -15.76 2.92 -20.03
CA LYS A 425 -15.25 4.02 -20.86
C LYS A 425 -13.89 3.67 -21.45
N ARG A 426 -13.85 3.33 -22.74
CA ARG A 426 -12.63 2.90 -23.43
C ARG A 426 -12.54 3.38 -24.88
N VAL A 427 -11.33 3.33 -25.43
CA VAL A 427 -11.03 3.58 -26.84
C VAL A 427 -10.62 2.28 -27.55
N GLY A 428 -10.76 2.22 -28.87
CA GLY A 428 -10.52 1.02 -29.68
C GLY A 428 -11.77 0.16 -29.89
N SER A 429 -11.72 -0.76 -30.86
CA SER A 429 -12.84 -1.66 -31.18
C SER A 429 -12.91 -2.86 -30.23
N ASP A 430 -14.06 -3.53 -30.16
CA ASP A 430 -14.25 -4.69 -29.29
C ASP A 430 -13.34 -5.85 -29.69
N GLU A 431 -13.12 -6.05 -30.98
CA GLU A 431 -12.25 -7.09 -31.50
C GLU A 431 -10.79 -6.87 -31.10
N LEU A 432 -10.35 -5.61 -31.04
CA LEU A 432 -9.01 -5.27 -30.59
C LEU A 432 -8.84 -5.58 -29.10
N TRP A 433 -9.84 -5.24 -28.29
CA TRP A 433 -9.87 -5.58 -26.87
C TRP A 433 -9.91 -7.08 -26.62
N ASP A 434 -10.72 -7.83 -27.39
CA ASP A 434 -10.79 -9.30 -27.31
C ASP A 434 -9.41 -9.92 -27.56
N ARG A 435 -8.69 -9.44 -28.59
CA ARG A 435 -7.33 -9.88 -28.88
C ARG A 435 -6.33 -9.50 -27.78
N ALA A 436 -6.41 -8.28 -27.26
CA ALA A 436 -5.51 -7.79 -26.22
C ALA A 436 -5.64 -8.58 -24.92
N GLU A 437 -6.88 -8.77 -24.45
CA GLU A 437 -7.19 -9.53 -23.24
C GLU A 437 -6.80 -11.00 -23.42
N SER A 438 -7.09 -11.58 -24.59
CA SER A 438 -6.69 -12.95 -24.92
C SER A 438 -5.17 -13.13 -24.98
N ALA A 439 -4.43 -12.17 -25.53
CA ALA A 439 -2.97 -12.22 -25.58
C ALA A 439 -2.34 -12.18 -24.17
N LEU A 440 -2.86 -11.32 -23.29
CA LEU A 440 -2.40 -11.26 -21.90
C LEU A 440 -2.77 -12.51 -21.10
N ALA A 441 -4.01 -13.00 -21.21
CA ALA A 441 -4.45 -14.23 -20.57
C ALA A 441 -3.62 -15.43 -21.04
N SER A 442 -3.42 -15.58 -22.35
CA SER A 442 -2.62 -16.67 -22.92
C SER A 442 -1.15 -16.60 -22.47
N ALA A 443 -0.59 -15.40 -22.29
CA ALA A 443 0.76 -15.23 -21.75
C ALA A 443 0.86 -15.66 -20.28
N LEU A 444 -0.17 -15.36 -19.46
CA LEU A 444 -0.28 -15.82 -18.07
C LEU A 444 -0.46 -17.34 -17.98
N ASP A 445 -1.36 -17.90 -18.79
CA ASP A 445 -1.65 -19.33 -18.86
C ASP A 445 -0.39 -20.12 -19.28
N SER A 446 0.33 -19.61 -20.28
CA SER A 446 1.59 -20.22 -20.74
C SER A 446 2.70 -20.18 -19.69
N ALA A 447 2.66 -19.19 -18.80
CA ALA A 447 3.58 -19.10 -17.67
C ALA A 447 3.20 -20.05 -16.51
N GLY A 448 2.00 -20.62 -16.53
CA GLY A 448 1.50 -21.54 -15.51
C GLY A 448 1.23 -20.87 -14.17
N LEU A 449 0.90 -19.57 -14.17
CA LEU A 449 0.75 -18.77 -12.96
C LEU A 449 -0.72 -18.50 -12.64
N PRO A 450 -1.15 -18.67 -11.38
CA PRO A 450 -2.48 -18.26 -10.98
C PRO A 450 -2.60 -16.73 -11.01
N TYR A 451 -3.74 -16.22 -11.46
CA TYR A 451 -4.03 -14.79 -11.47
C TYR A 451 -5.51 -14.51 -11.18
N ASP A 452 -5.77 -13.35 -10.59
CA ASP A 452 -7.14 -12.86 -10.36
C ASP A 452 -7.60 -12.00 -11.53
N LEU A 453 -8.82 -12.23 -12.00
CA LEU A 453 -9.47 -11.35 -12.97
C LEU A 453 -10.06 -10.13 -12.26
N GLN A 454 -9.84 -8.95 -12.84
CA GLN A 454 -10.41 -7.69 -12.38
C GLN A 454 -11.22 -7.04 -13.50
N PRO A 455 -12.51 -7.43 -13.66
CA PRO A 455 -13.38 -6.86 -14.68
C PRO A 455 -13.55 -5.36 -14.50
N GLY A 456 -13.28 -4.58 -15.55
CA GLY A 456 -13.51 -3.13 -15.55
C GLY A 456 -12.36 -2.27 -15.02
N GLU A 457 -11.28 -2.88 -14.52
CA GLU A 457 -10.15 -2.17 -13.88
C GLU A 457 -9.00 -1.83 -14.85
N GLY A 458 -9.14 -2.16 -16.14
CA GLY A 458 -8.19 -1.81 -17.20
C GLY A 458 -8.14 -0.31 -17.47
N ALA A 459 -7.03 0.16 -18.04
CA ALA A 459 -6.95 1.55 -18.49
C ALA A 459 -7.86 1.79 -19.71
N PHE A 460 -8.26 3.04 -19.96
CA PHE A 460 -9.14 3.35 -21.09
C PHE A 460 -8.56 2.95 -22.47
N TYR A 461 -7.24 2.76 -22.56
CA TYR A 461 -6.49 2.47 -23.78
C TYR A 461 -5.98 1.02 -23.91
N GLY A 462 -6.24 0.15 -22.92
CA GLY A 462 -5.94 -1.28 -23.02
C GLY A 462 -5.95 -2.03 -21.68
N PRO A 463 -5.84 -3.38 -21.71
CA PRO A 463 -5.76 -4.21 -20.51
C PRO A 463 -4.35 -4.23 -19.92
N LYS A 464 -4.24 -4.64 -18.65
CA LYS A 464 -2.94 -4.75 -17.94
C LYS A 464 -2.82 -5.98 -17.07
N ILE A 465 -1.58 -6.41 -16.90
CA ILE A 465 -1.15 -7.33 -15.85
C ILE A 465 -0.49 -6.51 -14.74
N GLU A 466 -0.97 -6.70 -13.52
CA GLU A 466 -0.39 -6.12 -12.32
C GLU A 466 0.37 -7.18 -11.54
N PHE A 467 1.57 -6.82 -11.08
CA PHE A 467 2.39 -7.67 -10.23
C PHE A 467 2.41 -7.08 -8.84
N SER A 468 1.76 -7.76 -7.90
CA SER A 468 1.65 -7.31 -6.53
C SER A 468 2.53 -8.14 -5.61
N LEU A 469 3.43 -7.46 -4.90
CA LEU A 469 4.33 -8.06 -3.93
C LEU A 469 3.67 -8.09 -2.57
N LYS A 470 3.64 -9.26 -1.94
CA LYS A 470 3.29 -9.37 -0.53
C LYS A 470 4.54 -9.15 0.32
N ASP A 471 4.51 -8.17 1.20
CA ASP A 471 5.60 -7.98 2.15
C ASP A 471 5.52 -9.00 3.31
N CYS A 472 6.54 -9.01 4.17
CA CYS A 472 6.63 -9.90 5.33
C CYS A 472 5.50 -9.74 6.37
N LEU A 473 4.68 -8.68 6.27
CA LEU A 473 3.53 -8.41 7.13
C LEU A 473 2.21 -8.75 6.43
N GLY A 474 2.27 -9.23 5.19
CA GLY A 474 1.12 -9.60 4.40
C GLY A 474 0.45 -8.44 3.67
N ARG A 475 1.05 -7.23 3.64
CA ARG A 475 0.51 -6.11 2.86
C ARG A 475 0.91 -6.27 1.40
N VAL A 476 -0.02 -5.91 0.52
CA VAL A 476 0.10 -6.10 -0.92
C VAL A 476 0.49 -4.78 -1.58
N TRP A 477 1.59 -4.80 -2.33
CA TRP A 477 2.14 -3.64 -3.01
C TRP A 477 2.21 -3.92 -4.52
N GLN A 478 1.34 -3.30 -5.31
CA GLN A 478 1.45 -3.34 -6.78
C GLN A 478 2.75 -2.68 -7.25
N CYS A 479 3.74 -3.43 -7.70
CA CYS A 479 5.03 -2.89 -8.17
C CYS A 479 5.11 -2.93 -9.69
N GLY A 480 5.20 -4.14 -10.23
CA GLY A 480 5.34 -4.36 -11.66
C GLY A 480 4.02 -4.13 -12.38
N THR A 481 4.10 -3.70 -13.62
CA THR A 481 2.93 -3.56 -14.48
C THR A 481 3.35 -3.82 -15.92
N LEU A 482 2.50 -4.52 -16.66
CA LEU A 482 2.54 -4.64 -18.10
C LEU A 482 1.20 -4.17 -18.65
N GLN A 483 1.18 -3.05 -19.36
CA GLN A 483 -0.03 -2.40 -19.85
C GLN A 483 0.04 -2.28 -21.37
N LEU A 484 -0.96 -2.81 -22.07
CA LEU A 484 -1.07 -2.67 -23.52
C LEU A 484 -1.68 -1.31 -23.87
N ASP A 485 -1.18 -0.68 -24.93
CA ASP A 485 -1.69 0.58 -25.47
C ASP A 485 -1.69 0.55 -26.99
N PHE A 486 -2.89 0.59 -27.54
CA PHE A 486 -3.15 0.67 -28.98
C PHE A 486 -3.42 2.10 -29.46
N ASN A 487 -3.65 3.01 -28.53
CA ASN A 487 -4.14 4.35 -28.79
C ASN A 487 -3.00 5.36 -28.91
N LEU A 488 -2.02 5.35 -28.02
CA LEU A 488 -0.95 6.35 -28.06
C LEU A 488 -0.09 6.30 -29.33
N PRO A 489 0.28 5.12 -29.87
CA PRO A 489 0.96 5.03 -31.17
C PRO A 489 0.17 5.72 -32.29
N ILE A 490 -1.16 5.56 -32.33
CA ILE A 490 -2.03 6.22 -33.32
C ILE A 490 -2.07 7.74 -33.09
N ARG A 491 -2.30 8.17 -31.85
CA ARG A 491 -2.41 9.59 -31.44
C ARG A 491 -1.16 10.40 -31.78
N LEU A 492 0.01 9.76 -31.71
CA LEU A 492 1.32 10.39 -31.96
C LEU A 492 1.96 9.93 -33.28
N SER A 493 1.17 9.30 -34.17
CA SER A 493 1.56 8.92 -35.53
C SER A 493 2.82 8.05 -35.60
N ALA A 494 2.97 7.11 -34.66
CA ALA A 494 4.00 6.09 -34.69
C ALA A 494 3.68 5.04 -35.74
N GLU A 495 4.58 4.81 -36.68
CA GLU A 495 4.37 3.90 -37.80
C GLU A 495 5.60 3.05 -38.12
N TYR A 496 5.38 1.85 -38.65
CA TYR A 496 6.39 1.00 -39.27
C TYR A 496 5.93 0.53 -40.66
N VAL A 497 6.88 0.07 -41.47
CA VAL A 497 6.65 -0.56 -42.77
C VAL A 497 6.45 -2.06 -42.56
N SER A 498 5.27 -2.55 -42.89
CA SER A 498 4.91 -3.96 -42.75
C SER A 498 5.43 -4.83 -43.92
N GLU A 499 5.25 -6.15 -43.85
CA GLU A 499 5.73 -7.10 -44.88
C GLU A 499 5.20 -6.80 -46.30
N ASP A 500 3.98 -6.27 -46.38
CA ASP A 500 3.31 -5.87 -47.62
C ASP A 500 3.68 -4.44 -48.10
N ASN A 501 4.66 -3.79 -47.45
CA ASN A 501 5.05 -2.38 -47.63
C ASN A 501 3.99 -1.34 -47.25
N SER A 502 2.87 -1.73 -46.62
CA SER A 502 1.92 -0.78 -46.03
C SER A 502 2.48 -0.15 -44.74
N ARG A 503 1.97 1.04 -44.42
CA ARG A 503 2.24 1.71 -43.14
C ARG A 503 1.24 1.20 -42.11
N LYS A 504 1.74 0.72 -40.98
CA LYS A 504 0.94 0.26 -39.84
C LYS A 504 1.44 0.90 -38.56
N ASN A 505 0.55 1.07 -37.59
CA ASN A 505 0.91 1.50 -36.24
C ASN A 505 1.38 0.28 -35.42
N PRO A 506 2.47 0.38 -34.65
CA PRO A 506 2.85 -0.67 -33.72
C PRO A 506 1.88 -0.70 -32.54
N VAL A 507 1.80 -1.84 -31.87
CA VAL A 507 1.27 -1.92 -30.50
C VAL A 507 2.38 -1.50 -29.55
N MET A 508 2.03 -0.75 -28.51
CA MET A 508 2.97 -0.37 -27.47
C MET A 508 2.64 -1.06 -26.15
N LEU A 509 3.63 -1.67 -25.51
CA LEU A 509 3.51 -2.24 -24.17
C LEU A 509 4.29 -1.34 -23.21
N HIS A 510 3.58 -0.66 -22.31
CA HIS A 510 4.18 0.04 -21.20
C HIS A 510 4.55 -0.97 -20.13
N ARG A 511 5.77 -0.87 -19.60
CA ARG A 511 6.17 -1.74 -18.52
C ARG A 511 7.07 -1.09 -17.51
N ALA A 512 6.96 -1.57 -16.28
CA ALA A 512 7.93 -1.35 -15.21
C ALA A 512 8.01 -2.66 -14.40
N ILE A 513 9.22 -3.04 -13.97
CA ILE A 513 9.44 -4.24 -13.15
C ILE A 513 9.42 -3.84 -11.68
N LEU A 514 10.22 -2.84 -11.30
CA LEU A 514 10.26 -2.36 -9.91
C LEU A 514 9.14 -1.36 -9.61
N GLY A 515 8.68 -0.65 -10.64
CA GLY A 515 7.83 0.53 -10.47
C GLY A 515 8.72 1.75 -10.22
N SER A 516 8.35 2.62 -9.27
CA SER A 516 9.27 3.70 -8.86
C SER A 516 10.33 3.19 -7.90
N PHE A 517 11.56 3.68 -8.07
CA PHE A 517 12.71 3.35 -7.23
C PHE A 517 12.46 3.77 -5.79
N GLU A 518 11.87 4.95 -5.57
CA GLU A 518 11.51 5.46 -4.26
C GLU A 518 10.60 4.47 -3.52
N ARG A 519 9.54 4.02 -4.20
CA ARG A 519 8.58 3.08 -3.60
C ARG A 519 9.19 1.71 -3.40
N PHE A 520 9.94 1.20 -4.37
CA PHE A 520 10.58 -0.10 -4.27
C PHE A 520 11.64 -0.13 -3.15
N ILE A 521 12.45 0.92 -2.99
CA ILE A 521 13.36 1.07 -1.85
C ILE A 521 12.59 1.11 -0.53
N GLY A 522 11.46 1.83 -0.48
CA GLY A 522 10.55 1.79 0.67
C GLY A 522 10.17 0.36 1.04
N ILE A 523 9.67 -0.42 0.09
CA ILE A 523 9.28 -1.82 0.28
C ILE A 523 10.47 -2.68 0.73
N LEU A 524 11.65 -2.52 0.12
CA LEU A 524 12.85 -3.25 0.51
C LEU A 524 13.28 -2.94 1.95
N ILE A 525 13.20 -1.68 2.39
CA ILE A 525 13.51 -1.31 3.78
C ILE A 525 12.59 -2.05 4.74
N GLU A 526 11.27 -2.11 4.47
CA GLU A 526 10.30 -2.75 5.37
C GLU A 526 10.40 -4.28 5.32
N HIS A 527 10.63 -4.85 4.13
CA HIS A 527 10.82 -6.28 3.92
C HIS A 527 12.04 -6.81 4.69
N TYR A 528 13.17 -6.12 4.59
CA TYR A 528 14.42 -6.51 5.28
C TYR A 528 14.59 -5.91 6.67
N GLU A 529 13.65 -5.11 7.18
CA GLU A 529 13.79 -4.37 8.44
C GLU A 529 15.09 -3.52 8.50
N GLY A 530 15.54 -3.02 7.33
CA GLY A 530 16.82 -2.34 7.15
C GLY A 530 18.06 -3.23 7.20
N ALA A 531 17.94 -4.53 7.46
CA ALA A 531 19.02 -5.51 7.42
C ALA A 531 19.24 -6.05 5.99
N PHE A 532 19.55 -5.16 5.05
CA PHE A 532 19.67 -5.50 3.63
C PHE A 532 20.67 -6.66 3.37
N PRO A 533 20.39 -7.56 2.42
CA PRO A 533 21.36 -8.55 1.97
C PRO A 533 22.68 -7.91 1.55
N ALA A 534 23.78 -8.66 1.60
CA ALA A 534 25.12 -8.13 1.35
C ALA A 534 25.21 -7.37 0.02
N TRP A 535 24.55 -7.83 -1.05
CA TRP A 535 24.60 -7.16 -2.35
C TRP A 535 23.91 -5.78 -2.38
N LEU A 536 22.88 -5.55 -1.54
CA LEU A 536 22.14 -4.28 -1.45
C LEU A 536 22.68 -3.34 -0.37
N ALA A 537 23.32 -3.88 0.67
CA ALA A 537 23.75 -3.09 1.81
C ALA A 537 24.64 -1.90 1.38
N PRO A 538 24.34 -0.67 1.80
CA PRO A 538 25.11 0.51 1.38
C PRO A 538 26.55 0.45 1.89
N THR A 539 26.76 -0.12 3.07
CA THR A 539 28.06 -0.55 3.57
C THR A 539 28.00 -2.05 3.80
N GLN A 540 28.83 -2.81 3.10
CA GLN A 540 28.83 -4.27 3.14
C GLN A 540 29.71 -4.80 4.27
N ALA A 541 30.85 -4.15 4.49
CA ALA A 541 31.79 -4.49 5.54
C ALA A 541 32.34 -3.21 6.20
N VAL A 542 32.52 -3.25 7.50
CA VAL A 542 33.22 -2.19 8.25
C VAL A 542 34.49 -2.74 8.87
N ILE A 543 35.62 -2.06 8.66
CA ILE A 543 36.92 -2.41 9.22
C ILE A 543 37.17 -1.58 10.48
N MET A 544 37.42 -2.23 11.62
CA MET A 544 37.61 -1.57 12.90
C MET A 544 38.93 -2.01 13.53
N ASN A 545 39.79 -1.06 13.85
CA ASN A 545 41.01 -1.27 14.61
C ASN A 545 40.73 -1.23 16.13
N ILE A 546 41.43 -2.08 16.89
CA ILE A 546 41.40 -2.07 18.37
C ILE A 546 42.17 -0.86 18.92
N THR A 547 43.30 -0.51 18.30
CA THR A 547 44.17 0.62 18.65
C THR A 547 44.70 1.31 17.40
N ASP A 548 45.28 2.50 17.53
CA ASP A 548 45.80 3.27 16.39
C ASP A 548 46.95 2.57 15.64
N LYS A 549 47.63 1.61 16.28
CA LYS A 549 48.71 0.83 15.65
C LYS A 549 48.26 0.01 14.45
N GLN A 550 46.98 -0.37 14.39
CA GLN A 550 46.44 -1.19 13.31
C GLN A 550 45.74 -0.37 12.21
N ALA A 551 45.79 0.97 12.28
CA ALA A 551 45.09 1.85 11.34
C ALA A 551 45.57 1.68 9.88
N ASP A 552 46.88 1.55 9.66
CA ASP A 552 47.43 1.40 8.31
C ASP A 552 46.97 0.11 7.65
N PHE A 553 47.00 -1.00 8.39
CA PHE A 553 46.50 -2.28 7.89
C PHE A 553 44.98 -2.25 7.66
N ALA A 554 44.21 -1.55 8.49
CA ALA A 554 42.78 -1.37 8.26
C ALA A 554 42.47 -0.62 6.95
N LEU A 555 43.25 0.41 6.62
CA LEU A 555 43.14 1.15 5.35
C LEU A 555 43.57 0.30 4.15
N GLU A 556 44.58 -0.55 4.31
CA GLU A 556 45.01 -1.50 3.28
C GLU A 556 43.91 -2.53 2.98
N VAL A 557 43.26 -3.07 4.01
CA VAL A 557 42.11 -3.98 3.88
C VAL A 557 40.95 -3.28 3.18
N GLU A 558 40.61 -2.06 3.59
CA GLU A 558 39.56 -1.25 2.95
C GLU A 558 39.84 -1.06 1.46
N LYS A 559 41.07 -0.67 1.11
CA LYS A 559 41.50 -0.48 -0.28
C LYS A 559 41.38 -1.78 -1.09
N THR A 560 41.85 -2.90 -0.54
CA THR A 560 41.80 -4.21 -1.19
C THR A 560 40.36 -4.63 -1.52
N LEU A 561 39.44 -4.43 -0.57
CA LEU A 561 38.03 -4.73 -0.76
C LEU A 561 37.36 -3.77 -1.75
N ALA A 562 37.70 -2.48 -1.70
CA ALA A 562 37.19 -1.47 -2.64
C ALA A 562 37.65 -1.75 -4.09
N GLU A 563 38.91 -2.11 -4.30
CA GLU A 563 39.44 -2.52 -5.62
C GLU A 563 38.76 -3.79 -6.16
N SER A 564 38.23 -4.63 -5.27
CA SER A 564 37.41 -5.80 -5.61
C SER A 564 35.93 -5.47 -5.87
N GLY A 565 35.55 -4.18 -5.81
CA GLY A 565 34.19 -3.71 -6.05
C GLY A 565 33.26 -3.77 -4.83
N PHE A 566 33.80 -4.04 -3.63
CA PHE A 566 33.02 -4.07 -2.39
C PHE A 566 32.94 -2.69 -1.73
N ARG A 567 31.79 -2.42 -1.10
CA ARG A 567 31.53 -1.19 -0.35
C ARG A 567 31.96 -1.38 1.09
N ALA A 568 33.28 -1.42 1.29
CA ALA A 568 33.89 -1.48 2.60
C ALA A 568 34.25 -0.08 3.11
N LYS A 569 34.31 0.09 4.43
CA LYS A 569 34.69 1.36 5.06
C LYS A 569 35.46 1.11 6.35
N SER A 570 36.51 1.87 6.63
CA SER A 570 37.18 1.85 7.93
C SER A 570 36.53 2.78 8.96
N ASP A 571 36.56 2.37 10.24
CA ASP A 571 36.23 3.17 11.40
C ASP A 571 37.45 3.26 12.33
N LEU A 572 38.25 4.29 12.08
CA LEU A 572 39.51 4.58 12.76
C LEU A 572 39.35 5.56 13.92
N ARG A 573 38.12 5.86 14.35
CA ARG A 573 37.90 6.76 15.50
C ARG A 573 38.56 6.18 16.76
N ASN A 574 39.06 7.05 17.63
CA ASN A 574 39.61 6.65 18.93
C ASN A 574 38.48 6.35 19.94
N GLU A 575 37.76 5.26 19.67
CA GLU A 575 36.62 4.78 20.46
C GLU A 575 36.84 3.32 20.84
N LYS A 576 36.23 2.88 21.95
CA LYS A 576 36.32 1.47 22.39
C LYS A 576 35.75 0.55 21.31
N ILE A 577 36.43 -0.57 21.04
CA ILE A 577 35.99 -1.53 20.01
C ILE A 577 34.55 -2.02 20.22
N GLY A 578 34.13 -2.24 21.47
CA GLY A 578 32.75 -2.62 21.79
C GLY A 578 31.71 -1.55 21.42
N PHE A 579 32.09 -0.26 21.49
CA PHE A 579 31.24 0.84 21.04
C PHE A 579 31.11 0.83 19.51
N LYS A 580 32.23 0.71 18.78
CA LYS A 580 32.23 0.62 17.31
C LYS A 580 31.38 -0.56 16.82
N ILE A 581 31.58 -1.75 17.40
CA ILE A 581 30.80 -2.96 17.09
C ILE A 581 29.30 -2.71 17.30
N ARG A 582 28.92 -2.13 18.45
CA ARG A 582 27.52 -1.84 18.76
C ARG A 582 26.90 -0.85 17.77
N GLU A 583 27.60 0.23 17.44
CA GLU A 583 27.12 1.25 16.50
C GLU A 583 26.88 0.63 15.11
N HIS A 584 27.85 -0.10 14.56
CA HIS A 584 27.71 -0.73 13.22
C HIS A 584 26.71 -1.89 13.20
N THR A 585 26.50 -2.58 14.33
CA THR A 585 25.42 -3.56 14.49
C THR A 585 24.05 -2.88 14.44
N LEU A 586 23.89 -1.72 15.07
CA LEU A 586 22.65 -0.92 15.00
C LEU A 586 22.39 -0.37 13.59
N LEU A 587 23.46 -0.07 12.84
CA LEU A 587 23.41 0.29 11.43
C LEU A 587 23.23 -0.91 10.48
N LYS A 588 23.13 -2.13 11.03
CA LYS A 588 22.86 -3.37 10.29
C LYS A 588 23.89 -3.69 9.19
N VAL A 589 25.14 -3.25 9.36
CA VAL A 589 26.25 -3.57 8.43
C VAL A 589 26.48 -5.08 8.40
N PRO A 590 26.39 -5.77 7.24
CA PRO A 590 26.44 -7.23 7.17
C PRO A 590 27.66 -7.86 7.87
N TYR A 591 28.84 -7.31 7.64
CA TYR A 591 30.10 -7.84 8.19
C TYR A 591 30.90 -6.78 8.96
N LEU A 592 31.35 -7.16 10.14
CA LEU A 592 32.18 -6.37 11.03
C LEU A 592 33.56 -7.04 11.11
N LEU A 593 34.58 -6.36 10.60
CA LEU A 593 35.95 -6.85 10.52
C LEU A 593 36.77 -6.19 11.63
N VAL A 594 37.26 -6.98 12.58
CA VAL A 594 38.05 -6.50 13.71
C VAL A 594 39.52 -6.81 13.47
N ILE A 595 40.38 -5.81 13.71
CA ILE A 595 41.83 -5.92 13.53
C ILE A 595 42.53 -5.59 14.85
N GLY A 596 43.17 -6.60 15.44
CA GLY A 596 44.15 -6.46 16.53
C GLY A 596 45.58 -6.71 16.05
N ASP A 597 46.52 -6.76 17.00
CA ASP A 597 47.94 -7.00 16.70
C ASP A 597 48.17 -8.34 15.99
N ARG A 598 47.46 -9.39 16.41
CA ARG A 598 47.53 -10.72 15.78
C ARG A 598 47.08 -10.68 14.32
N GLU A 599 46.01 -9.94 14.02
CA GLU A 599 45.48 -9.81 12.66
C GLU A 599 46.45 -9.09 11.73
N VAL A 600 47.17 -8.07 12.24
CA VAL A 600 48.24 -7.40 11.48
C VAL A 600 49.40 -8.35 11.20
N GLU A 601 49.88 -9.07 12.22
CA GLU A 601 51.00 -10.03 12.08
C GLU A 601 50.68 -11.16 11.09
N MET A 602 49.46 -11.68 11.13
CA MET A 602 49.02 -12.81 10.31
C MET A 602 48.41 -12.40 8.96
N GLN A 603 48.25 -11.09 8.71
CA GLN A 603 47.57 -10.56 7.51
C GLN A 603 46.14 -11.12 7.36
N THR A 604 45.40 -11.15 8.46
CA THR A 604 44.04 -11.72 8.59
C THR A 604 43.05 -10.70 9.13
N VAL A 605 41.76 -11.00 9.06
CA VAL A 605 40.69 -10.22 9.68
C VAL A 605 39.80 -11.13 10.53
N ALA A 606 39.46 -10.69 11.74
CA ALA A 606 38.46 -11.38 12.57
C ALA A 606 37.05 -10.95 12.11
N VAL A 607 36.24 -11.90 11.63
CA VAL A 607 34.99 -11.62 10.95
C VAL A 607 33.81 -11.93 11.85
N ARG A 608 32.96 -10.93 12.05
CA ARG A 608 31.70 -11.06 12.78
C ARG A 608 30.53 -10.67 11.89
N THR A 609 29.44 -11.44 11.91
CA THR A 609 28.20 -11.08 11.23
C THR A 609 27.38 -10.09 12.06
N ARG A 610 26.48 -9.35 11.42
CA ARG A 610 25.53 -8.46 12.12
C ARG A 610 24.62 -9.15 13.13
N GLU A 611 24.40 -10.46 12.98
CA GLU A 611 23.62 -11.28 13.91
C GLU A 611 24.42 -11.68 15.15
N GLY A 612 25.73 -11.42 15.13
CA GLY A 612 26.63 -11.69 16.23
C GLY A 612 27.37 -13.01 16.11
N ALA A 613 27.20 -13.76 15.02
CA ALA A 613 28.00 -14.96 14.76
C ALA A 613 29.47 -14.57 14.54
N ASP A 614 30.37 -15.25 15.25
CA ASP A 614 31.81 -15.13 15.08
C ASP A 614 32.28 -16.19 14.08
N LEU A 615 32.76 -15.74 12.92
CA LEU A 615 33.27 -16.60 11.85
C LEU A 615 34.77 -16.87 12.00
N GLY A 616 35.40 -16.36 13.06
CA GLY A 616 36.83 -16.49 13.33
C GLY A 616 37.69 -15.56 12.47
N SER A 617 38.99 -15.81 12.52
CA SER A 617 39.99 -15.05 11.77
C SER A 617 40.28 -15.74 10.44
N MET A 618 40.28 -14.97 9.34
CA MET A 618 40.57 -15.48 8.00
C MET A 618 41.44 -14.49 7.20
N PRO A 619 42.25 -14.96 6.23
CA PRO A 619 42.99 -14.09 5.33
C PRO A 619 42.06 -13.13 4.57
N VAL A 620 42.53 -11.92 4.28
CA VAL A 620 41.75 -10.88 3.58
C VAL A 620 41.21 -11.39 2.24
N ALA A 621 42.02 -12.14 1.49
CA ALA A 621 41.61 -12.75 0.22
C ALA A 621 40.46 -13.76 0.39
N GLN A 622 40.52 -14.60 1.43
CA GLN A 622 39.46 -15.55 1.74
C GLN A 622 38.16 -14.83 2.13
N PHE A 623 38.25 -13.75 2.90
CA PHE A 623 37.08 -12.93 3.21
C PHE A 623 36.47 -12.27 1.95
N ALA A 624 37.30 -11.78 1.03
CA ALA A 624 36.82 -11.20 -0.23
C ALA A 624 36.04 -12.23 -1.07
N GLU A 625 36.52 -13.47 -1.17
CA GLU A 625 35.80 -14.58 -1.83
C GLU A 625 34.49 -14.91 -1.14
N PHE A 626 34.50 -14.98 0.19
CA PHE A 626 33.30 -15.21 1.00
C PHE A 626 32.24 -14.11 0.78
N LEU A 627 32.66 -12.84 0.78
CA LEU A 627 31.78 -11.72 0.50
C LEU A 627 31.25 -11.75 -0.95
N ALA A 628 32.07 -12.15 -1.92
CA ALA A 628 31.62 -12.33 -3.31
C ALA A 628 30.50 -13.37 -3.42
N GLN A 629 30.62 -14.48 -2.69
CA GLN A 629 29.57 -15.52 -2.63
C GLN A 629 28.29 -15.00 -1.97
N ALA A 630 28.40 -14.25 -0.87
CA ALA A 630 27.24 -13.64 -0.23
C ALA A 630 26.53 -12.63 -1.16
N VAL A 631 27.30 -11.85 -1.92
CA VAL A 631 26.77 -10.91 -2.92
C VAL A 631 26.11 -11.63 -4.10
N SER A 632 26.68 -12.75 -4.56
CA SER A 632 26.14 -13.50 -5.72
C SER A 632 24.82 -14.21 -5.43
N ARG A 633 24.56 -14.58 -4.16
CA ARG A 633 23.27 -15.15 -3.72
C ARG A 633 22.12 -14.16 -3.76
N ARG A 634 22.41 -12.86 -3.84
CA ARG A 634 21.42 -11.77 -3.85
C ARG A 634 20.47 -11.85 -2.64
N GLY A 635 19.15 -11.79 -2.85
CA GLY A 635 18.12 -11.92 -1.80
C GLY A 635 17.80 -13.36 -1.37
N ARG A 636 18.49 -14.38 -1.92
CA ARG A 636 18.21 -15.79 -1.64
C ARG A 636 18.92 -16.25 -0.36
N GLN A 637 18.48 -15.73 0.78
CA GLN A 637 19.18 -15.89 2.07
C GLN A 637 18.85 -17.19 2.82
N ASP A 638 17.79 -17.94 2.46
CA ASP A 638 17.42 -19.23 3.09
C ASP A 638 18.45 -20.37 2.86
N THR A 639 19.64 -20.04 2.37
CA THR A 639 20.75 -20.96 2.10
C THR A 639 21.96 -20.71 3.02
N GLU A 640 21.77 -19.94 4.10
CA GLU A 640 22.76 -19.77 5.19
C GLU A 640 22.72 -20.90 6.23
#